data_AF-A0AAD9GTA7-F1
#
_entry.id   AF-A0AAD9GTA7-F1
#
_cell.length_a   1.000
_cell.length_b   1.000
_cell.length_c   1.000
_cell.angle_alpha   90.00
_cell.angle_beta   90.00
_cell.angle_gamma   90.00
#
_symmetry.space_group_name_H-M   'P 1'
#
loop_
_entity.id
_entity.type
_entity.pdbx_description
1 polymer ?
#
loop_
_entity_poly.entity_id
_entity_poly.type
_entity_poly.pdbx_seq_one_letter_code
_entity_poly.pdbx_strand_id
1 'polypeptide(L)'
;MGSFGLDLSTSSAQQVNQVLRGLYAEGDIVQLKEIAEQVVQQNNTKVLHDLRFPSVFQYLGTAQYSLGDLEQATKTFELAVKVNKEDAQSWVHLGNCYLYQMRLPEAVAALEVGVKQKGSVNNLYALVKAMNWMADWRDRDDSMAQVQQMIQEGLHSVELPDSNAFDVVKLPSKTLVELRQRVYEKTEATAQRLCCDEHTDLRLQGAELRIGFVSSDFGVHPVSSLLRGLLALLSSPDHQTKVYCFPLTDTSSWWSRNISRTVDFMISLKGKNPLSAAKLIQSHKIHVLVDLNGHTLHSGIRIFNHRPAPVQAAYLGYPMTTGNPSIDFVISDGVATPAETSAEEFSEKLLLLPMHYIVNDHLQMLGHTIEGERPRLSTFFDLDDNTFVFATFSNWQKMDPFVFSAWMEILARVPISVMWFQKYSGSEGAILNLRAEAEAHGIVGNRLIFSPLDPWIDHTYRKRIADLILDTPLKNGHTTIIDALCAGVPIITLEGDRMSSRATTSALNALDLRDLTVNSLKEYVEVAVYLATHRHVLQTLRQKVKDNRLHYPLFDTAKYTTKFEETIKVAWQVKKSRLQAGGPTREMHIFPSIQDSSVTPHDFPILSAKEDNRVEDEYVNQVEHALDANQPIRLHMGGHVKSPDWWIVDANDGDIVDFVMYISNLYAFPDSSVDTIYSSHVLEHCSHGFGQELEHTLSEWHRVLRSGGELLVSVPNLFALATLFINESIPHQHRLWIMTVIYGGQSDQFDFHKVGFDEAILLAYLTKAGFCDFTRYEDFGLFDDSSRMIVYDVPISINIRARACKEQ
;
A
#
# COMPACT_ATOMS: atom_id res chain seq x y z
N MET A 1 -52.70 18.39 11.45
CA MET A 1 -52.33 16.97 11.60
C MET A 1 -51.12 16.72 10.71
N GLY A 2 -49.92 16.58 11.29
CA GLY A 2 -48.73 16.13 10.55
C GLY A 2 -48.81 14.62 10.30
N SER A 3 -47.98 14.10 9.40
CA SER A 3 -48.01 12.75 8.79
C SER A 3 -48.14 11.53 9.73
N PHE A 4 -48.05 11.68 11.06
CA PHE A 4 -48.19 10.60 12.06
C PHE A 4 -49.30 10.83 13.10
N GLY A 5 -50.18 11.82 12.89
CA GLY A 5 -51.31 12.07 13.80
C GLY A 5 -50.93 12.66 15.17
N LEU A 6 -49.66 13.06 15.37
CA LEU A 6 -49.23 13.82 16.54
C LEU A 6 -49.65 15.29 16.40
N ASP A 7 -50.43 15.77 17.38
CA ASP A 7 -50.49 17.20 17.69
C ASP A 7 -49.42 17.48 18.74
N LEU A 8 -48.27 17.95 18.28
CA LEU A 8 -47.09 18.17 19.12
C LEU A 8 -47.33 19.20 20.26
N SER A 9 -48.38 20.03 20.15
CA SER A 9 -48.77 21.00 21.19
C SER A 9 -49.53 20.37 22.36
N THR A 10 -50.19 19.22 22.15
CA THR A 10 -51.04 18.54 23.14
C THR A 10 -50.57 17.11 23.47
N SER A 11 -49.64 16.56 22.69
CA SER A 11 -49.12 15.20 22.89
C SER A 11 -48.32 15.05 24.18
N SER A 12 -48.47 13.91 24.85
CA SER A 12 -47.69 13.55 26.03
C SER A 12 -46.26 13.14 25.67
N ALA A 13 -45.33 13.22 26.64
CA ALA A 13 -43.96 12.76 26.47
C ALA A 13 -43.87 11.30 25.99
N GLN A 14 -44.77 10.44 26.47
CA GLN A 14 -44.85 9.03 26.06
C GLN A 14 -45.19 8.87 24.57
N GLN A 15 -46.18 9.62 24.07
CA GLN A 15 -46.60 9.55 22.66
C GLN A 15 -45.49 10.03 21.73
N VAL A 16 -44.83 11.14 22.09
CA VAL A 16 -43.69 11.66 21.33
C VAL A 16 -42.54 10.65 21.32
N ASN A 17 -42.20 10.08 22.48
CA ASN A 17 -41.11 9.13 22.59
C ASN A 17 -41.38 7.84 21.81
N GLN A 18 -42.62 7.35 21.78
CA GLN A 18 -43.01 6.17 21.02
C GLN A 18 -42.78 6.36 19.51
N VAL A 19 -43.11 7.53 18.96
CA VAL A 19 -42.87 7.85 17.55
C VAL A 19 -41.38 7.97 17.25
N LEU A 20 -40.64 8.74 18.04
CA LEU A 20 -39.18 8.90 17.85
C LEU A 20 -38.45 7.54 17.94
N ARG A 21 -38.82 6.70 18.91
CA ARG A 21 -38.24 5.36 19.06
C ARG A 21 -38.56 4.46 17.86
N GLY A 22 -39.78 4.54 17.32
CA GLY A 22 -40.19 3.80 16.12
C GLY A 22 -39.31 4.16 14.92
N LEU A 23 -39.20 5.47 14.63
CA LEU A 23 -38.38 5.99 13.53
C LEU A 23 -36.90 5.62 13.67
N TYR A 24 -36.37 5.70 14.89
CA TYR A 24 -35.00 5.26 15.18
C TYR A 24 -34.82 3.76 14.93
N ALA A 25 -35.78 2.93 15.35
CA ALA A 25 -35.72 1.48 15.15
C ALA A 25 -35.87 1.06 13.68
N GLU A 26 -36.68 1.80 12.90
CA GLU A 26 -36.86 1.62 11.46
C GLU A 26 -35.67 2.16 10.64
N GLY A 27 -34.83 3.00 11.26
CA GLY A 27 -33.69 3.63 10.60
C GLY A 27 -34.08 4.82 9.71
N ASP A 28 -35.28 5.39 9.86
CA ASP A 28 -35.68 6.63 9.17
C ASP A 28 -35.09 7.86 9.88
N ILE A 29 -33.78 8.04 9.71
CA ILE A 29 -33.01 9.08 10.40
C ILE A 29 -33.42 10.49 9.96
N VAL A 30 -33.83 10.68 8.71
CA VAL A 30 -34.26 11.98 8.18
C VAL A 30 -35.55 12.41 8.87
N GLN A 31 -36.54 11.54 8.91
CA GLN A 31 -37.81 11.82 9.56
C GLN A 31 -37.68 11.92 11.08
N LEU A 32 -36.81 11.10 11.68
CA LEU A 32 -36.44 11.22 13.10
C LEU A 32 -35.93 12.63 13.43
N LYS A 33 -35.00 13.16 12.61
CA LYS A 33 -34.48 14.53 12.77
C LYS A 33 -35.61 15.55 12.67
N GLU A 34 -36.42 15.51 11.61
CA GLU A 34 -37.48 16.50 11.36
C GLU A 34 -38.49 16.58 12.52
N ILE A 35 -38.97 15.43 13.02
CA ILE A 35 -39.94 15.40 14.11
C ILE A 35 -39.30 15.85 15.43
N ALA A 36 -38.08 15.39 15.73
CA ALA A 36 -37.38 15.81 16.94
C ALA A 36 -37.07 17.32 16.94
N GLU A 37 -36.70 17.89 15.79
CA GLU A 37 -36.50 19.34 15.62
C GLU A 37 -37.79 20.12 15.88
N GLN A 38 -38.93 19.67 15.34
CA GLN A 38 -40.22 20.31 15.58
C GLN A 38 -40.61 20.30 17.06
N VAL A 39 -40.39 19.19 17.77
CA VAL A 39 -40.66 19.09 19.20
C VAL A 39 -39.80 20.07 20.01
N VAL A 40 -38.51 20.18 19.67
CA VAL A 40 -37.60 21.12 20.31
C VAL A 40 -38.01 22.57 20.03
N GLN A 41 -38.38 22.90 18.79
CA GLN A 41 -38.82 24.25 18.40
C GLN A 41 -40.10 24.69 19.11
N GLN A 42 -41.01 23.76 19.42
CA GLN A 42 -42.22 24.07 20.18
C GLN A 42 -41.96 24.34 21.67
N ASN A 43 -40.76 24.02 22.17
CA ASN A 43 -40.30 24.32 23.52
C ASN A 43 -41.27 23.83 24.62
N ASN A 44 -41.91 22.68 24.41
CA ASN A 44 -42.81 22.09 25.39
C ASN A 44 -42.01 21.47 26.54
N THR A 45 -41.84 22.21 27.64
CA THR A 45 -41.01 21.79 28.78
C THR A 45 -41.46 20.48 29.42
N LYS A 46 -42.77 20.16 29.37
CA LYS A 46 -43.31 18.89 29.88
C LYS A 46 -42.84 17.68 29.08
N VAL A 47 -42.46 17.86 27.82
CA VAL A 47 -41.91 16.80 26.96
C VAL A 47 -40.38 16.81 27.03
N LEU A 48 -39.77 18.00 26.98
CA LEU A 48 -38.32 18.14 26.92
C LEU A 48 -37.58 17.79 28.23
N HIS A 49 -38.24 17.96 29.39
CA HIS A 49 -37.64 17.69 30.71
C HIS A 49 -38.22 16.46 31.42
N ASP A 50 -39.04 15.64 30.74
CA ASP A 50 -39.57 14.41 31.33
C ASP A 50 -38.53 13.29 31.27
N LEU A 51 -37.78 13.15 32.36
CA LEU A 51 -36.67 12.18 32.48
C LEU A 51 -37.12 10.72 32.58
N ARG A 52 -38.43 10.43 32.56
CA ARG A 52 -38.95 9.05 32.51
C ARG A 52 -38.67 8.36 31.17
N PHE A 53 -38.33 9.14 30.14
CA PHE A 53 -38.04 8.66 28.80
C PHE A 53 -36.70 9.22 28.30
N PRO A 54 -36.04 8.59 27.30
CA PRO A 54 -34.90 9.20 26.61
C PRO A 54 -35.24 10.61 26.12
N SER A 55 -34.33 11.56 26.32
CA SER A 55 -34.61 12.96 25.99
C SER A 55 -34.80 13.15 24.49
N VAL A 56 -35.66 14.08 24.09
CA VAL A 56 -35.83 14.43 22.67
C VAL A 56 -34.52 14.91 22.06
N PHE A 57 -33.70 15.63 22.86
CA PHE A 57 -32.35 16.05 22.48
C PHE A 57 -31.45 14.87 22.15
N GLN A 58 -31.56 13.74 22.86
CA GLN A 58 -30.79 12.54 22.57
C GLN A 58 -31.12 11.98 21.17
N TYR A 59 -32.41 11.86 20.83
CA TYR A 59 -32.83 11.41 19.50
C TYR A 59 -32.41 12.39 18.40
N LEU A 60 -32.61 13.69 18.64
CA LEU A 60 -32.23 14.74 17.70
C LEU A 60 -30.72 14.72 17.44
N GLY A 61 -29.90 14.71 18.49
CA GLY A 61 -28.44 14.68 18.38
C GLY A 61 -27.97 13.42 17.67
N THR A 62 -28.57 12.26 17.95
CA THR A 62 -28.25 10.99 17.28
C THR A 62 -28.58 11.06 15.79
N ALA A 63 -29.72 11.68 15.43
CA ALA A 63 -30.12 11.86 14.04
C ALA A 63 -29.20 12.84 13.30
N GLN A 64 -28.87 13.97 13.91
CA GLN A 64 -27.91 14.96 13.37
C GLN A 64 -26.53 14.34 13.16
N TYR A 65 -26.02 13.61 14.16
CA TYR A 65 -24.75 12.89 14.07
C TYR A 65 -24.76 11.87 12.92
N SER A 66 -25.83 11.07 12.83
CA SER A 66 -25.98 10.04 11.79
C SER A 66 -26.10 10.64 10.38
N LEU A 67 -26.63 11.86 10.25
CA LEU A 67 -26.72 12.61 8.99
C LEU A 67 -25.44 13.42 8.67
N GLY A 68 -24.42 13.33 9.53
CA GLY A 68 -23.13 14.01 9.34
C GLY A 68 -23.11 15.48 9.79
N ASP A 69 -24.13 15.97 10.48
CA ASP A 69 -24.17 17.31 11.05
C ASP A 69 -23.55 17.32 12.45
N LEU A 70 -22.23 17.12 12.51
CA LEU A 70 -21.48 16.99 13.77
C LEU A 70 -21.56 18.25 14.64
N GLU A 71 -21.57 19.44 14.03
CA GLU A 71 -21.61 20.71 14.78
C GLU A 71 -22.95 20.86 15.50
N GLN A 72 -24.07 20.63 14.81
CA GLN A 72 -25.38 20.71 15.42
C GLN A 72 -25.62 19.57 16.41
N ALA A 73 -25.17 18.35 16.10
CA ALA A 73 -25.22 17.23 17.03
C ALA A 73 -24.54 17.57 18.35
N THR A 74 -23.38 18.23 18.31
CA THR A 74 -22.62 18.65 19.50
C THR A 74 -23.42 19.63 20.35
N LYS A 75 -23.95 20.70 19.75
CA LYS A 75 -24.77 21.68 20.47
C LYS A 75 -26.00 21.01 21.09
N THR A 76 -26.61 20.08 20.38
CA THR A 76 -27.76 19.31 20.87
C THR A 76 -27.38 18.39 22.04
N PHE A 77 -26.25 17.69 21.98
CA PHE A 77 -25.78 16.84 23.08
C PHE A 77 -25.31 17.65 24.29
N GLU A 78 -24.71 18.83 24.09
CA GLU A 78 -24.42 19.78 25.18
C GLU A 78 -25.69 20.20 25.91
N LEU A 79 -26.81 20.37 25.20
CA LEU A 79 -28.13 20.61 25.81
C LEU A 79 -28.67 19.35 26.50
N ALA A 80 -28.53 18.18 25.87
CA ALA A 80 -28.99 16.91 26.44
C ALA A 80 -28.36 16.64 27.82
N VAL A 81 -27.04 16.79 27.96
CA VAL A 81 -26.34 16.58 29.24
C VAL A 81 -26.60 17.69 30.26
N LYS A 82 -27.00 18.90 29.82
CA LYS A 82 -27.47 19.97 30.73
C LYS A 82 -28.85 19.64 31.30
N VAL A 83 -29.74 19.06 30.49
CA VAL A 83 -31.09 18.64 30.89
C VAL A 83 -31.06 17.41 31.79
N ASN A 84 -30.23 16.42 31.43
CA ASN A 84 -30.04 15.20 32.20
C ASN A 84 -28.55 14.86 32.35
N LYS A 85 -27.96 15.22 33.51
CA LYS A 85 -26.55 14.95 33.80
C LYS A 85 -26.23 13.48 34.06
N GLU A 86 -27.26 12.66 34.32
CA GLU A 86 -27.15 11.23 34.58
C GLU A 86 -27.34 10.39 33.31
N ASP A 87 -27.60 11.02 32.16
CA ASP A 87 -27.69 10.33 30.88
C ASP A 87 -26.29 10.01 30.32
N ALA A 88 -25.79 8.85 30.73
CA ALA A 88 -24.51 8.32 30.27
C ALA A 88 -24.39 8.24 28.74
N GLN A 89 -25.48 7.94 28.02
CA GLN A 89 -25.44 7.80 26.57
C GLN A 89 -25.27 9.15 25.88
N SER A 90 -25.94 10.19 26.37
CA SER A 90 -25.72 11.56 25.88
C SER A 90 -24.29 12.05 26.14
N TRP A 91 -23.70 11.71 27.30
CA TRP A 91 -22.28 11.99 27.56
C TRP A 91 -21.33 11.30 26.59
N VAL A 92 -21.57 10.02 26.30
CA VAL A 92 -20.75 9.25 25.33
C VAL A 92 -20.89 9.83 23.93
N HIS A 93 -22.11 10.14 23.49
CA HIS A 93 -22.32 10.76 22.18
C HIS A 93 -21.69 12.16 22.09
N LEU A 94 -21.75 12.96 23.16
CA LEU A 94 -21.05 14.24 23.24
C LEU A 94 -19.53 14.07 23.11
N GLY A 95 -18.97 13.10 23.84
CA GLY A 95 -17.56 12.74 23.77
C GLY A 95 -17.14 12.30 22.37
N ASN A 96 -17.94 11.47 21.70
CA ASN A 96 -17.71 11.10 20.30
C ASN A 96 -17.75 12.31 19.36
N CYS A 97 -18.70 13.23 19.55
CA CYS A 97 -18.77 14.45 18.74
C CYS A 97 -17.51 15.31 18.89
N TYR A 98 -17.02 15.49 20.12
CA TYR A 98 -15.76 16.19 20.38
C TYR A 98 -14.57 15.45 19.78
N LEU A 99 -14.51 14.12 19.89
CA LEU A 99 -13.45 13.31 19.32
C LEU A 99 -13.34 13.50 17.81
N TYR A 100 -14.46 13.44 17.07
CA TYR A 100 -14.48 13.63 15.62
C TYR A 100 -14.29 15.09 15.18
N GLN A 101 -14.44 16.05 16.09
CA GLN A 101 -14.05 17.45 15.89
C GLN A 101 -12.61 17.76 16.33
N MET A 102 -11.86 16.74 16.75
CA MET A 102 -10.50 16.87 17.29
C MET A 102 -10.43 17.75 18.56
N ARG A 103 -11.53 17.90 19.29
CA ARG A 103 -11.59 18.56 20.61
C ARG A 103 -11.24 17.54 21.69
N LEU A 104 -10.00 17.05 21.64
CA LEU A 104 -9.60 15.84 22.35
C LEU A 104 -9.67 15.94 23.88
N PRO A 105 -9.27 17.05 24.53
CA PRO A 105 -9.42 17.18 25.99
C PRO A 105 -10.88 17.11 26.42
N GLU A 106 -11.79 17.78 25.70
CA GLU A 106 -13.22 17.72 26.00
C GLU A 106 -13.82 16.34 25.70
N ALA A 107 -13.31 15.65 24.67
CA ALA A 107 -13.71 14.28 24.34
C ALA A 107 -13.40 13.33 25.50
N VAL A 108 -12.16 13.34 26.00
CA VAL A 108 -11.75 12.51 27.16
C VAL A 108 -12.61 12.83 28.37
N ALA A 109 -12.76 14.11 28.73
CA ALA A 109 -13.55 14.51 29.90
C ALA A 109 -15.02 14.07 29.81
N ALA A 110 -15.66 14.20 28.64
CA ALA A 110 -17.05 13.75 28.45
C ALA A 110 -17.18 12.22 28.50
N LEU A 111 -16.24 11.50 27.90
CA LEU A 111 -16.21 10.04 27.88
C LEU A 111 -15.96 9.45 29.27
N GLU A 112 -15.07 10.03 30.07
CA GLU A 112 -14.84 9.61 31.46
C GLU A 112 -16.13 9.65 32.29
N VAL A 113 -16.93 10.71 32.13
CA VAL A 113 -18.24 10.82 32.80
C VAL A 113 -19.19 9.74 32.31
N GLY A 114 -19.32 9.56 31.00
CA GLY A 114 -20.23 8.57 30.41
C GLY A 114 -19.86 7.12 30.76
N VAL A 115 -18.57 6.76 30.69
CA VAL A 115 -18.05 5.42 31.01
C VAL A 115 -18.23 5.09 32.49
N LYS A 116 -17.96 6.05 33.38
CA LYS A 116 -18.13 5.85 34.83
C LYS A 116 -19.60 5.60 35.21
N GLN A 117 -20.54 6.22 34.50
CA GLN A 117 -21.98 6.07 34.76
C GLN A 117 -22.56 4.78 34.16
N LYS A 118 -22.09 4.36 32.97
CA LYS A 118 -22.53 3.13 32.30
C LYS A 118 -21.35 2.47 31.58
N GLY A 119 -20.75 1.47 32.22
CA GLY A 119 -19.68 0.66 31.64
C GLY A 119 -20.23 -0.31 30.59
N SER A 120 -20.22 0.09 29.32
CA SER A 120 -20.33 -0.84 28.19
C SER A 120 -18.97 -0.93 27.49
N VAL A 121 -18.75 -2.03 26.77
CA VAL A 121 -17.52 -2.23 25.99
C VAL A 121 -17.29 -1.10 24.99
N ASN A 122 -18.36 -0.59 24.36
CA ASN A 122 -18.31 0.51 23.39
C ASN A 122 -17.89 1.83 24.04
N ASN A 123 -18.39 2.11 25.24
CA ASN A 123 -18.10 3.34 25.95
C ASN A 123 -16.65 3.35 26.42
N LEU A 124 -16.20 2.26 27.06
CA LEU A 124 -14.82 2.13 27.51
C LEU A 124 -13.86 2.21 26.32
N TYR A 125 -14.20 1.55 25.23
CA TYR A 125 -13.44 1.62 23.99
C TYR A 125 -13.32 3.06 23.44
N ALA A 126 -14.43 3.81 23.39
CA ALA A 126 -14.40 5.21 22.94
C ALA A 126 -13.47 6.08 23.80
N LEU A 127 -13.45 5.86 25.12
CA LEU A 127 -12.52 6.52 26.04
C LEU A 127 -11.06 6.15 25.75
N VAL A 128 -10.74 4.87 25.60
CA VAL A 128 -9.38 4.41 25.26
C VAL A 128 -8.90 5.01 23.94
N LYS A 129 -9.77 5.06 22.94
CA LYS A 129 -9.48 5.72 21.66
C LYS A 129 -9.14 7.20 21.85
N ALA A 130 -9.95 7.94 22.61
CA ALA A 130 -9.73 9.37 22.86
C ALA A 130 -8.42 9.62 23.63
N MET A 131 -8.12 8.82 24.66
CA MET A 131 -6.87 8.89 25.41
C MET A 131 -5.65 8.61 24.52
N ASN A 132 -5.74 7.59 23.66
CA ASN A 132 -4.66 7.26 22.73
C ASN A 132 -4.42 8.37 21.69
N TRP A 133 -5.48 9.07 21.23
CA TRP A 133 -5.34 10.24 20.34
C TRP A 133 -4.68 11.43 21.06
N MET A 134 -4.83 11.50 22.38
CA MET A 134 -4.15 12.44 23.28
C MET A 134 -2.75 12.00 23.70
N ALA A 135 -2.25 10.86 23.20
CA ALA A 135 -1.02 10.24 23.71
C ALA A 135 -0.99 10.13 25.25
N ASP A 136 -2.17 9.91 25.85
CA ASP A 136 -2.31 9.66 27.28
C ASP A 136 -2.34 8.15 27.52
N TRP A 137 -1.29 7.64 28.15
CA TRP A 137 -1.06 6.19 28.29
C TRP A 137 -1.18 5.67 29.72
N ARG A 138 -1.62 6.49 30.68
CA ARG A 138 -1.59 6.20 32.13
C ARG A 138 -2.23 4.86 32.52
N ASP A 139 -3.30 4.44 31.83
CA ASP A 139 -4.01 3.17 32.08
C ASP A 139 -4.32 2.41 30.77
N ARG A 140 -3.56 2.68 29.70
CA ARG A 140 -3.87 2.19 28.34
C ARG A 140 -3.97 0.67 28.28
N ASP A 141 -2.96 -0.02 28.78
CA ASP A 141 -2.85 -1.47 28.61
C ASP A 141 -3.90 -2.22 29.45
N ASP A 142 -4.17 -1.75 30.66
CA ASP A 142 -5.24 -2.28 31.52
C ASP A 142 -6.62 -2.06 30.89
N SER A 143 -6.88 -0.85 30.39
CA SER A 143 -8.15 -0.53 29.73
C SER A 143 -8.33 -1.32 28.43
N MET A 144 -7.27 -1.51 27.64
CA MET A 144 -7.30 -2.34 26.43
C MET A 144 -7.51 -3.82 26.75
N ALA A 145 -6.86 -4.34 27.80
CA ALA A 145 -7.08 -5.72 28.26
C ALA A 145 -8.53 -5.92 28.72
N GLN A 146 -9.10 -4.94 29.44
CA GLN A 146 -10.50 -4.96 29.83
C GLN A 146 -11.44 -4.93 28.63
N VAL A 147 -11.20 -4.07 27.63
CA VAL A 147 -11.98 -4.06 26.38
C VAL A 147 -11.92 -5.42 25.69
N GLN A 148 -10.73 -6.04 25.62
CA GLN A 148 -10.55 -7.36 24.99
C GLN A 148 -11.29 -8.46 25.74
N GLN A 149 -11.21 -8.47 27.08
CA GLN A 149 -11.94 -9.41 27.91
C GLN A 149 -13.46 -9.24 27.73
N MET A 150 -13.95 -8.00 27.76
CA MET A 150 -15.38 -7.71 27.53
C MET A 150 -15.84 -8.14 26.14
N ILE A 151 -15.00 -8.02 25.11
CA ILE A 151 -15.30 -8.54 23.77
C ILE A 151 -15.40 -10.06 23.79
N GLN A 152 -14.45 -10.75 24.42
CA GLN A 152 -14.43 -12.21 24.49
C GLN A 152 -15.62 -12.77 25.29
N GLU A 153 -15.95 -12.18 26.43
CA GLU A 153 -17.11 -12.57 27.27
C GLU A 153 -18.44 -12.16 26.62
N GLY A 154 -18.45 -10.99 25.97
CA GLY A 154 -19.60 -10.37 25.35
C GLY A 154 -19.82 -10.77 23.89
N LEU A 155 -19.04 -11.71 23.35
CA LEU A 155 -19.19 -12.24 22.00
C LEU A 155 -20.65 -12.63 21.75
N HIS A 156 -21.31 -13.28 22.71
CA HIS A 156 -22.72 -13.70 22.63
C HIS A 156 -23.74 -12.64 23.13
N SER A 157 -23.28 -11.44 23.46
CA SER A 157 -24.13 -10.35 23.96
C SER A 157 -24.75 -9.53 22.81
N VAL A 158 -25.75 -8.72 23.13
CA VAL A 158 -26.52 -7.95 22.13
C VAL A 158 -25.78 -6.70 21.63
N GLU A 159 -24.81 -6.18 22.39
CA GLU A 159 -24.05 -4.97 22.05
C GLU A 159 -22.61 -5.33 21.69
N LEU A 160 -22.22 -5.11 20.43
CA LEU A 160 -20.87 -5.37 19.93
C LEU A 160 -20.17 -4.03 19.62
N PRO A 161 -18.85 -3.92 19.88
CA PRO A 161 -18.11 -2.70 19.60
C PRO A 161 -17.86 -2.44 18.13
N ASP A 162 -18.03 -1.18 17.76
CA ASP A 162 -17.62 -0.65 16.48
C ASP A 162 -16.09 -0.43 16.52
N SER A 163 -15.35 -1.48 16.17
CA SER A 163 -13.88 -1.49 16.25
C SER A 163 -13.22 -1.03 14.92
N ASN A 164 -11.95 -0.65 14.97
CA ASN A 164 -11.06 -0.53 13.80
C ASN A 164 -9.80 -1.36 14.03
N ALA A 165 -8.93 -1.44 13.02
CA ALA A 165 -7.74 -2.29 13.04
C ALA A 165 -6.82 -2.10 14.25
N PHE A 166 -6.66 -0.86 14.72
CA PHE A 166 -5.83 -0.57 15.89
C PHE A 166 -6.42 -1.13 17.19
N ASP A 167 -7.74 -1.27 17.24
CA ASP A 167 -8.52 -1.51 18.46
C ASP A 167 -8.61 -2.98 18.82
N VAL A 168 -8.27 -3.84 17.87
CA VAL A 168 -8.40 -5.30 17.93
C VAL A 168 -7.09 -5.99 17.59
N VAL A 169 -5.98 -5.24 17.60
CA VAL A 169 -4.67 -5.74 17.17
C VAL A 169 -4.21 -6.97 17.97
N LYS A 170 -4.60 -7.06 19.26
CA LYS A 170 -4.31 -8.21 20.13
C LYS A 170 -5.45 -9.25 20.18
N LEU A 171 -6.59 -9.02 19.53
CA LEU A 171 -7.66 -10.03 19.46
C LEU A 171 -7.31 -11.11 18.44
N PRO A 172 -7.57 -12.40 18.72
CA PRO A 172 -7.42 -13.44 17.72
C PRO A 172 -8.25 -13.13 16.45
N SER A 173 -7.70 -13.39 15.26
CA SER A 173 -8.37 -13.06 14.00
C SER A 173 -9.74 -13.74 13.86
N LYS A 174 -9.90 -14.97 14.37
CA LYS A 174 -11.19 -15.67 14.42
C LYS A 174 -12.24 -14.93 15.27
N THR A 175 -11.83 -14.41 16.42
CA THR A 175 -12.70 -13.62 17.30
C THR A 175 -13.18 -12.36 16.58
N LEU A 176 -12.31 -11.71 15.82
CA LEU A 176 -12.67 -10.53 15.04
C LEU A 176 -13.69 -10.86 13.92
N VAL A 177 -13.48 -11.95 13.20
CA VAL A 177 -14.42 -12.41 12.16
C VAL A 177 -15.79 -12.69 12.77
N GLU A 178 -15.84 -13.46 13.86
CA GLU A 178 -17.09 -13.78 14.57
C GLU A 178 -17.79 -12.52 15.10
N LEU A 179 -17.03 -11.61 15.72
CA LEU A 179 -17.52 -10.32 16.19
C LEU A 179 -18.20 -9.54 15.07
N ARG A 180 -17.59 -9.50 13.88
CA ARG A 180 -18.14 -8.77 12.74
C ARG A 180 -19.35 -9.44 12.13
N GLN A 181 -19.33 -10.77 11.99
CA GLN A 181 -20.45 -11.53 11.44
C GLN A 181 -21.72 -11.39 12.27
N ARG A 182 -21.60 -11.33 13.60
CA ARG A 182 -22.76 -11.13 14.50
C ARG A 182 -23.51 -9.81 14.29
N VAL A 183 -22.82 -8.76 13.86
CA VAL A 183 -23.48 -7.48 13.52
C VAL A 183 -24.48 -7.68 12.37
N TYR A 184 -24.24 -8.66 11.50
CA TYR A 184 -25.04 -8.91 10.31
C TYR A 184 -26.11 -10.01 10.47
N GLU A 185 -25.99 -10.90 11.46
CA GLU A 185 -26.97 -11.99 11.70
C GLU A 185 -28.43 -11.50 11.72
N LYS A 186 -28.71 -10.36 12.36
CA LYS A 186 -30.07 -9.78 12.43
C LYS A 186 -30.46 -8.99 11.19
N THR A 187 -29.50 -8.29 10.57
CA THR A 187 -29.79 -7.39 9.43
C THR A 187 -29.88 -8.13 8.11
N GLU A 188 -29.15 -9.23 7.93
CA GLU A 188 -29.24 -10.09 6.75
C GLU A 188 -30.61 -10.80 6.69
N ALA A 189 -31.07 -11.38 7.80
CA ALA A 189 -32.32 -12.14 7.86
C ALA A 189 -33.57 -11.34 7.44
N THR A 190 -33.49 -10.00 7.48
CA THR A 190 -34.59 -9.09 7.15
C THR A 190 -34.36 -8.28 5.87
N ALA A 191 -33.16 -8.33 5.28
CA ALA A 191 -32.84 -7.54 4.11
C ALA A 191 -33.52 -8.09 2.85
N GLN A 192 -34.22 -7.22 2.12
CA GLN A 192 -34.72 -7.55 0.78
C GLN A 192 -33.54 -7.72 -0.19
N ARG A 193 -33.31 -8.93 -0.67
CA ARG A 193 -32.33 -9.23 -1.73
C ARG A 193 -32.88 -8.75 -3.08
N LEU A 194 -32.11 -7.92 -3.78
CA LEU A 194 -32.54 -7.28 -5.03
C LEU A 194 -32.15 -8.07 -6.28
N CYS A 195 -31.07 -8.85 -6.27
CA CYS A 195 -30.65 -9.61 -7.46
C CYS A 195 -30.15 -11.04 -7.20
N CYS A 196 -29.64 -11.66 -8.28
CA CYS A 196 -29.08 -13.02 -8.42
C CYS A 196 -30.08 -14.14 -8.73
N ASP A 197 -31.15 -13.86 -9.46
CA ASP A 197 -31.98 -14.90 -10.08
C ASP A 197 -31.48 -15.16 -11.51
N GLU A 198 -31.23 -16.43 -11.83
CA GLU A 198 -30.61 -16.90 -13.09
C GLU A 198 -31.46 -16.54 -14.32
N HIS A 199 -32.78 -16.42 -14.14
CA HIS A 199 -33.71 -16.21 -15.24
C HIS A 199 -33.97 -14.74 -15.60
N THR A 200 -33.58 -13.79 -14.74
CA THR A 200 -33.96 -12.38 -14.88
C THR A 200 -32.78 -11.40 -14.91
N ASP A 201 -31.56 -11.87 -14.65
CA ASP A 201 -30.39 -11.00 -14.59
C ASP A 201 -29.83 -10.66 -15.98
N LEU A 202 -30.25 -9.52 -16.54
CA LEU A 202 -29.80 -9.01 -17.84
C LEU A 202 -28.27 -8.81 -17.94
N ARG A 203 -27.54 -8.76 -16.81
CA ARG A 203 -26.08 -8.69 -16.79
C ARG A 203 -25.40 -9.93 -17.37
N LEU A 204 -26.11 -11.06 -17.43
CA LEU A 204 -25.60 -12.29 -18.06
C LEU A 204 -25.46 -12.18 -19.59
N GLN A 205 -26.18 -11.25 -20.22
CA GLN A 205 -26.28 -11.09 -21.68
C GLN A 205 -25.36 -9.98 -22.25
N GLY A 206 -24.67 -9.20 -21.39
CA GLY A 206 -23.80 -8.09 -21.81
C GLY A 206 -22.33 -8.47 -22.00
N ALA A 207 -21.64 -7.78 -22.91
CA ALA A 207 -20.20 -7.89 -23.13
C ALA A 207 -19.38 -6.86 -22.33
N GLU A 208 -19.93 -5.67 -22.08
CA GLU A 208 -19.26 -4.57 -21.37
C GLU A 208 -19.40 -4.71 -19.84
N LEU A 209 -18.28 -4.67 -19.12
CA LEU A 209 -18.26 -4.80 -17.67
C LEU A 209 -18.61 -3.47 -16.99
N ARG A 210 -19.51 -3.49 -16.01
CA ARG A 210 -19.90 -2.29 -15.25
C ARG A 210 -19.44 -2.43 -13.81
N ILE A 211 -18.54 -1.55 -13.38
CA ILE A 211 -17.92 -1.56 -12.06
C ILE A 211 -18.45 -0.35 -11.29
N GLY A 212 -19.01 -0.59 -10.11
CA GLY A 212 -19.50 0.45 -9.22
C GLY A 212 -18.60 0.60 -7.99
N PHE A 213 -18.33 1.82 -7.56
CA PHE A 213 -17.57 2.13 -6.35
C PHE A 213 -18.43 2.97 -5.40
N VAL A 214 -18.68 2.46 -4.19
CA VAL A 214 -19.47 3.15 -3.15
C VAL A 214 -18.51 3.75 -2.14
N SER A 215 -18.59 5.05 -1.89
CA SER A 215 -17.73 5.71 -0.90
C SER A 215 -18.34 6.99 -0.33
N SER A 216 -18.11 7.27 0.96
CA SER A 216 -18.27 8.60 1.54
C SER A 216 -17.11 9.55 1.20
N ASP A 217 -16.03 9.02 0.63
CA ASP A 217 -14.70 9.63 0.65
C ASP A 217 -14.21 10.09 -0.72
N PHE A 218 -15.14 10.33 -1.66
CA PHE A 218 -14.87 11.01 -2.93
C PHE A 218 -14.61 12.52 -2.72
N GLY A 219 -13.72 12.87 -1.79
CA GLY A 219 -13.43 14.23 -1.37
C GLY A 219 -11.97 14.44 -0.96
N VAL A 220 -11.72 15.36 -0.02
CA VAL A 220 -10.38 15.55 0.57
C VAL A 220 -10.13 14.40 1.54
N HIS A 221 -9.76 13.23 1.00
CA HIS A 221 -9.54 12.01 1.76
C HIS A 221 -8.51 11.11 1.04
N PRO A 222 -7.72 10.30 1.76
CA PRO A 222 -6.73 9.41 1.15
C PRO A 222 -7.29 8.43 0.11
N VAL A 223 -8.54 7.97 0.28
CA VAL A 223 -9.21 7.10 -0.70
C VAL A 223 -9.29 7.78 -2.08
N SER A 224 -9.60 9.07 -2.13
CA SER A 224 -9.65 9.82 -3.39
C SER A 224 -8.27 10.02 -4.01
N SER A 225 -7.25 10.34 -3.21
CA SER A 225 -5.90 10.55 -3.75
C SER A 225 -5.26 9.27 -4.28
N LEU A 226 -5.62 8.13 -3.71
CA LEU A 226 -5.17 6.81 -4.16
C LEU A 226 -5.91 6.34 -5.42
N LEU A 227 -7.25 6.43 -5.44
CA LEU A 227 -8.08 5.83 -6.50
C LEU A 227 -8.19 6.65 -7.79
N ARG A 228 -7.91 7.95 -7.77
CA ARG A 228 -8.20 8.86 -8.89
C ARG A 228 -7.71 8.30 -10.24
N GLY A 229 -6.45 7.88 -10.31
CA GLY A 229 -5.82 7.34 -11.51
C GLY A 229 -6.49 6.04 -12.00
N LEU A 230 -6.75 5.09 -11.09
CA LEU A 230 -7.45 3.84 -11.40
C LEU A 230 -8.83 4.09 -12.02
N LEU A 231 -9.62 4.97 -11.40
CA LEU A 231 -10.98 5.27 -11.86
C LEU A 231 -10.97 5.91 -13.25
N ALA A 232 -10.03 6.83 -13.50
CA ALA A 232 -9.86 7.48 -14.80
C ALA A 232 -9.44 6.49 -15.90
N LEU A 233 -8.46 5.64 -15.61
CA LEU A 233 -7.95 4.66 -16.57
C LEU A 233 -8.99 3.58 -16.88
N LEU A 234 -9.69 3.04 -15.88
CA LEU A 234 -10.78 2.06 -16.12
C LEU A 234 -11.90 2.63 -17.01
N SER A 235 -12.17 3.93 -16.93
CA SER A 235 -13.19 4.61 -17.75
C SER A 235 -12.70 4.99 -19.14
N SER A 236 -11.41 4.81 -19.43
CA SER A 236 -10.83 5.17 -20.71
C SER A 236 -11.24 4.18 -21.81
N PRO A 237 -11.22 4.59 -23.10
CA PRO A 237 -11.58 3.71 -24.21
C PRO A 237 -10.71 2.46 -24.35
N ASP A 238 -9.51 2.44 -23.74
CA ASP A 238 -8.58 1.32 -23.79
C ASP A 238 -9.06 0.13 -22.95
N HIS A 239 -9.97 0.37 -22.01
CA HIS A 239 -10.58 -0.65 -21.16
C HIS A 239 -12.04 -0.91 -21.56
N GLN A 240 -12.46 -2.18 -21.50
CA GLN A 240 -13.84 -2.58 -21.84
C GLN A 240 -14.75 -2.50 -20.61
N THR A 241 -14.70 -1.38 -19.90
CA THR A 241 -15.50 -1.17 -18.69
C THR A 241 -16.27 0.14 -18.69
N LYS A 242 -17.30 0.19 -17.84
CA LYS A 242 -17.98 1.42 -17.42
C LYS A 242 -17.87 1.59 -15.92
N VAL A 243 -17.43 2.77 -15.51
CA VAL A 243 -17.18 3.09 -14.11
C VAL A 243 -18.29 3.97 -13.55
N TYR A 244 -18.87 3.51 -12.44
CA TYR A 244 -19.89 4.24 -11.70
C TYR A 244 -19.37 4.55 -10.30
N CYS A 245 -19.27 5.82 -9.95
CA CYS A 245 -18.99 6.25 -8.60
C CYS A 245 -20.30 6.64 -7.89
N PHE A 246 -20.51 6.08 -6.70
CA PHE A 246 -21.71 6.27 -5.89
C PHE A 246 -21.34 6.98 -4.57
N PRO A 247 -21.21 8.32 -4.58
CA PRO A 247 -20.89 9.09 -3.39
C PRO A 247 -22.02 9.06 -2.34
N LEU A 248 -21.66 8.84 -1.08
CA LEU A 248 -22.57 8.94 0.08
C LEU A 248 -22.66 10.38 0.62
N THR A 249 -21.74 11.25 0.19
CA THR A 249 -21.68 12.67 0.56
C THR A 249 -21.58 13.52 -0.71
N ASP A 250 -22.12 14.74 -0.69
CA ASP A 250 -22.06 15.66 -1.83
C ASP A 250 -21.07 16.82 -1.59
N THR A 251 -20.09 16.61 -0.71
CA THR A 251 -19.13 17.66 -0.34
C THR A 251 -18.21 17.96 -1.53
N SER A 252 -18.46 19.10 -2.17
CA SER A 252 -17.64 19.55 -3.30
C SER A 252 -16.21 19.83 -2.86
N SER A 253 -15.27 19.35 -3.67
CA SER A 253 -13.82 19.47 -3.49
C SER A 253 -13.13 19.41 -4.85
N TRP A 254 -11.81 19.66 -4.90
CA TRP A 254 -11.07 19.42 -6.14
C TRP A 254 -11.15 17.96 -6.56
N TRP A 255 -10.99 17.03 -5.61
CA TRP A 255 -11.03 15.57 -5.84
C TRP A 255 -12.36 15.09 -6.41
N SER A 256 -13.48 15.42 -5.76
CA SER A 256 -14.83 15.07 -6.26
C SER A 256 -15.03 15.55 -7.70
N ARG A 257 -14.67 16.80 -8.01
CA ARG A 257 -14.81 17.38 -9.36
C ARG A 257 -13.88 16.74 -10.38
N ASN A 258 -12.66 16.40 -9.99
CA ASN A 258 -11.69 15.76 -10.89
C ASN A 258 -12.17 14.35 -11.25
N ILE A 259 -12.50 13.54 -10.23
CA ILE A 259 -13.01 12.17 -10.41
C ILE A 259 -14.31 12.20 -11.24
N SER A 260 -15.25 13.10 -10.93
CA SER A 260 -16.51 13.20 -11.67
C SER A 260 -16.35 13.51 -13.16
N ARG A 261 -15.23 14.13 -13.56
CA ARG A 261 -14.93 14.45 -14.97
C ARG A 261 -14.25 13.31 -15.71
N THR A 262 -13.66 12.36 -14.99
CA THR A 262 -12.88 11.26 -15.57
C THR A 262 -13.61 9.93 -15.55
N VAL A 263 -14.66 9.78 -14.75
CA VAL A 263 -15.50 8.56 -14.72
C VAL A 263 -16.72 8.67 -15.62
N ASP A 264 -17.27 7.54 -16.06
CA ASP A 264 -18.49 7.55 -16.89
C ASP A 264 -19.71 8.12 -16.15
N PHE A 265 -19.86 7.78 -14.86
CA PHE A 265 -21.01 8.21 -14.06
C PHE A 265 -20.65 8.50 -12.60
N MET A 266 -21.13 9.65 -12.09
CA MET A 266 -21.10 10.02 -10.68
C MET A 266 -22.53 10.21 -10.17
N ILE A 267 -22.99 9.33 -9.27
CA ILE A 267 -24.42 9.21 -8.91
C ILE A 267 -24.60 9.28 -7.39
N SER A 268 -25.11 10.41 -6.90
CA SER A 268 -25.29 10.64 -5.47
C SER A 268 -26.28 9.69 -4.81
N LEU A 269 -25.83 9.10 -3.70
CA LEU A 269 -26.62 8.30 -2.77
C LEU A 269 -26.93 9.06 -1.47
N LYS A 270 -26.54 10.34 -1.36
CA LYS A 270 -26.71 11.14 -0.15
C LYS A 270 -28.17 11.12 0.33
N GLY A 271 -28.34 10.87 1.62
CA GLY A 271 -29.65 10.88 2.30
C GLY A 271 -30.58 9.73 1.92
N LYS A 272 -30.15 8.77 1.09
CA LYS A 272 -30.96 7.58 0.80
C LYS A 272 -30.78 6.53 1.89
N ASN A 273 -31.87 5.91 2.30
CA ASN A 273 -31.79 4.69 3.12
C ASN A 273 -31.15 3.53 2.33
N PRO A 274 -30.60 2.51 3.00
CA PRO A 274 -29.86 1.42 2.36
C PRO A 274 -30.62 0.73 1.22
N LEU A 275 -31.91 0.44 1.39
CA LEU A 275 -32.73 -0.22 0.36
C LEU A 275 -32.93 0.68 -0.88
N SER A 276 -33.19 1.97 -0.67
CA SER A 276 -33.41 2.91 -1.77
C SER A 276 -32.13 3.18 -2.54
N ALA A 277 -31.00 3.27 -1.84
CA ALA A 277 -29.68 3.35 -2.46
C ALA A 277 -29.37 2.07 -3.27
N ALA A 278 -29.63 0.90 -2.71
CA ALA A 278 -29.43 -0.38 -3.40
C ALA A 278 -30.30 -0.51 -4.67
N LYS A 279 -31.58 -0.11 -4.62
CA LYS A 279 -32.47 -0.08 -5.80
C LYS A 279 -31.95 0.84 -6.89
N LEU A 280 -31.40 2.00 -6.52
CA LEU A 280 -30.79 2.91 -7.48
C LEU A 280 -29.55 2.28 -8.14
N ILE A 281 -28.63 1.71 -7.36
CA ILE A 281 -27.45 0.99 -7.88
C ILE A 281 -27.88 -0.14 -8.81
N GLN A 282 -28.86 -0.94 -8.40
CA GLN A 282 -29.40 -2.04 -9.20
C GLN A 282 -29.92 -1.56 -10.57
N SER A 283 -30.58 -0.40 -10.63
CA SER A 283 -31.13 0.15 -11.88
C SER A 283 -30.05 0.44 -12.94
N HIS A 284 -28.79 0.66 -12.51
CA HIS A 284 -27.64 0.83 -13.40
C HIS A 284 -27.01 -0.49 -13.87
N LYS A 285 -27.51 -1.64 -13.38
CA LYS A 285 -27.08 -2.98 -13.76
C LYS A 285 -25.58 -3.21 -13.52
N ILE A 286 -25.09 -2.78 -12.35
CA ILE A 286 -23.69 -2.98 -11.94
C ILE A 286 -23.38 -4.47 -11.85
N HIS A 287 -22.26 -4.89 -12.43
CA HIS A 287 -21.77 -6.28 -12.40
C HIS A 287 -20.96 -6.54 -11.14
N VAL A 288 -20.02 -5.64 -10.85
CA VAL A 288 -19.15 -5.70 -9.67
C VAL A 288 -19.29 -4.41 -8.88
N LEU A 289 -19.74 -4.51 -7.63
CA LEU A 289 -19.86 -3.37 -6.73
C LEU A 289 -18.77 -3.45 -5.66
N VAL A 290 -18.00 -2.38 -5.52
CA VAL A 290 -16.86 -2.27 -4.62
C VAL A 290 -17.21 -1.31 -3.47
N ASP A 291 -17.15 -1.81 -2.24
CA ASP A 291 -17.20 -1.02 -1.02
C ASP A 291 -15.81 -0.44 -0.74
N LEU A 292 -15.73 0.88 -0.59
CA LEU A 292 -14.48 1.60 -0.29
C LEU A 292 -14.39 2.09 1.15
N ASN A 293 -15.38 1.80 2.00
CA ASN A 293 -15.42 2.29 3.38
C ASN A 293 -15.24 1.19 4.43
N GLY A 294 -15.77 -0.02 4.23
CA GLY A 294 -15.87 -1.04 5.28
C GLY A 294 -16.60 -0.51 6.52
N HIS A 295 -15.93 -0.49 7.67
CA HIS A 295 -16.50 0.03 8.93
C HIS A 295 -15.97 1.43 9.31
N THR A 296 -15.57 2.25 8.32
CA THR A 296 -15.22 3.65 8.59
C THR A 296 -16.45 4.54 8.77
N LEU A 297 -16.24 5.76 9.27
CA LEU A 297 -17.29 6.76 9.45
C LEU A 297 -18.06 7.00 8.12
N HIS A 298 -19.39 7.15 8.21
CA HIS A 298 -20.30 7.34 7.08
C HIS A 298 -20.33 6.19 6.05
N SER A 299 -19.93 4.98 6.44
CA SER A 299 -19.97 3.80 5.58
C SER A 299 -21.36 3.48 5.00
N GLY A 300 -21.36 3.10 3.73
CA GLY A 300 -22.52 2.59 2.99
C GLY A 300 -22.69 1.08 3.08
N ILE A 301 -21.95 0.37 3.93
CA ILE A 301 -21.86 -1.11 3.90
C ILE A 301 -23.23 -1.81 4.02
N ARG A 302 -24.23 -1.21 4.69
CA ARG A 302 -25.59 -1.76 4.77
C ARG A 302 -26.31 -1.83 3.42
N ILE A 303 -25.90 -1.05 2.44
CA ILE A 303 -26.41 -1.11 1.05
C ILE A 303 -26.14 -2.50 0.45
N PHE A 304 -24.98 -3.09 0.78
CA PHE A 304 -24.54 -4.38 0.26
C PHE A 304 -25.39 -5.55 0.77
N ASN A 305 -26.05 -5.42 1.93
CA ASN A 305 -26.97 -6.43 2.47
C ASN A 305 -28.15 -6.71 1.52
N HIS A 306 -28.52 -5.72 0.70
CA HIS A 306 -29.58 -5.86 -0.30
C HIS A 306 -29.11 -6.50 -1.60
N ARG A 307 -27.82 -6.83 -1.72
CA ARG A 307 -27.17 -7.38 -2.91
C ARG A 307 -27.61 -6.70 -4.21
N PRO A 308 -27.37 -5.39 -4.40
CA PRO A 308 -27.67 -4.70 -5.66
C PRO A 308 -26.84 -5.19 -6.86
N ALA A 309 -25.68 -5.80 -6.62
CA ALA A 309 -24.81 -6.39 -7.64
C ALA A 309 -24.53 -7.89 -7.37
N PRO A 310 -24.29 -8.70 -8.41
CA PRO A 310 -24.05 -10.13 -8.25
C PRO A 310 -22.70 -10.41 -7.62
N VAL A 311 -21.67 -9.62 -7.94
CA VAL A 311 -20.36 -9.63 -7.28
C VAL A 311 -20.23 -8.40 -6.42
N GLN A 312 -19.86 -8.61 -5.16
CA GLN A 312 -19.62 -7.53 -4.19
C GLN A 312 -18.25 -7.71 -3.55
N ALA A 313 -17.44 -6.66 -3.50
CA ALA A 313 -16.09 -6.73 -2.94
C ALA A 313 -15.82 -5.56 -2.00
N ALA A 314 -15.02 -5.78 -0.95
CA ALA A 314 -14.44 -4.73 -0.12
C ALA A 314 -13.03 -4.41 -0.61
N TYR A 315 -12.67 -3.12 -0.66
CA TYR A 315 -11.35 -2.68 -1.10
C TYR A 315 -10.92 -1.36 -0.44
N LEU A 316 -9.62 -1.28 -0.16
CA LEU A 316 -8.87 -0.05 0.15
C LEU A 316 -9.15 0.61 1.51
N GLY A 317 -10.34 1.15 1.74
CA GLY A 317 -10.59 2.04 2.90
C GLY A 317 -10.60 1.34 4.25
N TYR A 318 -10.79 0.02 4.27
CA TYR A 318 -10.83 -0.78 5.49
C TYR A 318 -9.94 -2.03 5.35
N PRO A 319 -8.74 -2.06 5.94
CA PRO A 319 -7.75 -3.12 5.75
C PRO A 319 -8.00 -4.33 6.68
N MET A 320 -9.25 -4.79 6.77
CA MET A 320 -9.69 -5.93 7.59
C MET A 320 -10.97 -6.55 7.03
N THR A 321 -11.36 -7.71 7.58
CA THR A 321 -12.66 -8.35 7.34
C THR A 321 -13.83 -7.40 7.62
N THR A 322 -14.76 -7.30 6.69
CA THR A 322 -16.04 -6.64 6.95
C THR A 322 -16.95 -7.52 7.82
N GLY A 323 -16.78 -8.84 7.78
CA GLY A 323 -17.71 -9.81 8.37
C GLY A 323 -19.10 -9.84 7.73
N ASN A 324 -19.32 -9.09 6.64
CA ASN A 324 -20.62 -9.02 6.00
C ASN A 324 -20.81 -10.20 5.05
N PRO A 325 -21.76 -11.12 5.30
CA PRO A 325 -21.98 -12.29 4.44
C PRO A 325 -22.46 -11.94 3.03
N SER A 326 -22.87 -10.69 2.80
CA SER A 326 -23.22 -10.19 1.47
C SER A 326 -22.02 -9.71 0.65
N ILE A 327 -20.85 -9.52 1.25
CA ILE A 327 -19.62 -9.15 0.52
C ILE A 327 -18.87 -10.45 0.18
N ASP A 328 -18.66 -10.67 -1.11
CA ASP A 328 -18.13 -11.93 -1.63
C ASP A 328 -16.60 -11.96 -1.51
N PHE A 329 -15.95 -10.83 -1.78
CA PHE A 329 -14.49 -10.74 -1.85
C PHE A 329 -13.89 -9.60 -1.04
N VAL A 330 -12.65 -9.78 -0.60
CA VAL A 330 -11.75 -8.70 -0.16
C VAL A 330 -10.59 -8.62 -1.15
N ILE A 331 -10.35 -7.43 -1.69
CA ILE A 331 -9.24 -7.19 -2.64
C ILE A 331 -7.96 -6.88 -1.85
N SER A 332 -6.93 -7.71 -2.03
CA SER A 332 -5.64 -7.59 -1.35
C SER A 332 -4.49 -8.06 -2.27
N ASP A 333 -3.33 -8.40 -1.71
CA ASP A 333 -2.17 -8.97 -2.41
C ASP A 333 -1.51 -10.10 -1.59
N GLY A 334 -0.65 -10.89 -2.25
CA GLY A 334 -0.02 -12.07 -1.64
C GLY A 334 1.02 -11.80 -0.55
N VAL A 335 1.50 -10.56 -0.39
CA VAL A 335 2.47 -10.18 0.64
C VAL A 335 1.77 -9.58 1.85
N ALA A 336 0.81 -8.67 1.63
CA ALA A 336 -0.01 -8.10 2.69
C ALA A 336 -1.00 -9.13 3.27
N THR A 337 -1.44 -10.10 2.47
CA THR A 337 -2.38 -11.15 2.90
C THR A 337 -1.98 -12.51 2.31
N PRO A 338 -0.88 -13.13 2.79
CA PRO A 338 -0.49 -14.46 2.37
C PRO A 338 -1.62 -15.44 2.64
N ALA A 339 -2.08 -16.15 1.62
CA ALA A 339 -3.32 -16.93 1.71
C ALA A 339 -3.21 -18.07 2.71
N GLU A 340 -2.02 -18.63 2.86
CA GLU A 340 -1.69 -19.76 3.71
C GLU A 340 -1.89 -19.42 5.19
N THR A 341 -1.62 -18.17 5.58
CA THR A 341 -1.65 -17.74 6.98
C THR A 341 -2.83 -16.81 7.29
N SER A 342 -3.33 -16.06 6.30
CA SER A 342 -4.27 -14.97 6.53
C SER A 342 -5.68 -15.22 5.99
N ALA A 343 -5.94 -16.32 5.26
CA ALA A 343 -7.28 -16.58 4.72
C ALA A 343 -8.37 -16.75 5.79
N GLU A 344 -8.03 -17.29 6.97
CA GLU A 344 -8.98 -17.44 8.09
C GLU A 344 -9.29 -16.12 8.81
N GLU A 345 -8.58 -15.04 8.49
CA GLU A 345 -8.81 -13.70 9.07
C GLU A 345 -9.93 -12.93 8.38
N PHE A 346 -10.44 -13.45 7.27
CA PHE A 346 -11.48 -12.83 6.46
C PHE A 346 -12.71 -13.72 6.34
N SER A 347 -13.88 -13.11 6.43
CA SER A 347 -15.15 -13.79 6.12
C SER A 347 -15.34 -13.93 4.61
N GLU A 348 -14.87 -12.92 3.89
CA GLU A 348 -14.83 -12.80 2.45
C GLU A 348 -13.76 -13.70 1.85
N LYS A 349 -13.89 -14.01 0.56
CA LYS A 349 -12.82 -14.67 -0.16
C LYS A 349 -11.76 -13.68 -0.60
N LEU A 350 -10.51 -14.11 -0.50
CA LEU A 350 -9.38 -13.31 -0.97
C LEU A 350 -9.44 -13.21 -2.50
N LEU A 351 -9.40 -11.98 -3.01
CA LEU A 351 -9.19 -11.64 -4.41
C LEU A 351 -7.83 -10.95 -4.51
N LEU A 352 -6.78 -11.74 -4.76
CA LEU A 352 -5.41 -11.25 -4.67
C LEU A 352 -4.93 -10.66 -6.00
N LEU A 353 -4.40 -9.44 -5.94
CA LEU A 353 -3.71 -8.78 -7.04
C LEU A 353 -2.26 -9.29 -7.14
N PRO A 354 -1.67 -9.32 -8.35
CA PRO A 354 -0.27 -9.75 -8.56
C PRO A 354 0.76 -8.68 -8.17
N MET A 355 0.34 -7.65 -7.44
CA MET A 355 1.14 -6.48 -7.04
C MET A 355 0.58 -5.89 -5.75
N HIS A 356 1.27 -4.92 -5.15
CA HIS A 356 0.82 -4.26 -3.91
C HIS A 356 -0.66 -3.85 -3.99
N TYR A 357 -1.46 -4.14 -2.95
CA TYR A 357 -2.90 -3.97 -3.04
C TYR A 357 -3.35 -2.51 -3.09
N ILE A 358 -2.59 -1.57 -2.51
CA ILE A 358 -2.95 -0.15 -2.49
C ILE A 358 -2.57 0.47 -3.84
N VAL A 359 -3.59 0.79 -4.65
CA VAL A 359 -3.38 1.60 -5.85
C VAL A 359 -2.98 3.02 -5.46
N ASN A 360 -2.21 3.67 -6.33
CA ASN A 360 -1.88 5.06 -6.13
C ASN A 360 -1.63 5.77 -7.47
N ASP A 361 -1.76 7.09 -7.45
CA ASP A 361 -1.54 7.99 -8.60
C ASP A 361 -0.44 9.02 -8.28
N HIS A 362 0.48 8.67 -7.37
CA HIS A 362 1.38 9.64 -6.73
C HIS A 362 2.42 10.15 -7.72
N LEU A 363 3.07 9.29 -8.49
CA LEU A 363 4.10 9.71 -9.44
C LEU A 363 3.51 10.59 -10.55
N GLN A 364 2.31 10.26 -11.02
CA GLN A 364 1.58 11.00 -12.05
C GLN A 364 1.17 12.40 -11.57
N MET A 365 0.79 12.52 -10.29
CA MET A 365 0.35 13.79 -9.69
C MET A 365 1.50 14.62 -9.11
N LEU A 366 2.58 13.98 -8.64
CA LEU A 366 3.61 14.60 -7.80
C LEU A 366 5.01 14.51 -8.40
N GLY A 367 5.21 13.89 -9.58
CA GLY A 367 6.53 13.76 -10.22
C GLY A 367 7.30 15.07 -10.27
N HIS A 368 6.62 16.17 -10.64
CA HIS A 368 7.20 17.51 -10.68
C HIS A 368 7.73 18.04 -9.32
N THR A 369 7.23 17.51 -8.19
CA THR A 369 7.61 17.95 -6.83
C THR A 369 8.84 17.23 -6.27
N ILE A 370 9.17 16.08 -6.86
CA ILE A 370 10.22 15.17 -6.39
C ILE A 370 11.49 15.24 -7.24
N GLU A 371 11.51 16.17 -8.20
CA GLU A 371 12.66 16.57 -9.00
C GLU A 371 13.52 17.63 -8.29
N GLY A 372 14.76 17.80 -8.74
CA GLY A 372 15.68 18.81 -8.20
C GLY A 372 16.30 18.47 -6.84
N GLU A 373 16.96 19.47 -6.24
CA GLU A 373 17.67 19.31 -4.97
C GLU A 373 16.74 19.01 -3.78
N ARG A 374 17.27 18.29 -2.80
CA ARG A 374 16.56 18.02 -1.54
C ARG A 374 16.42 19.33 -0.75
N PRO A 375 15.24 19.66 -0.22
CA PRO A 375 15.07 20.80 0.69
C PRO A 375 15.96 20.65 1.93
N ARG A 376 16.50 21.78 2.40
CA ARG A 376 17.32 21.86 3.61
C ARG A 376 16.45 21.92 4.87
N LEU A 377 16.90 21.29 5.95
CA LEU A 377 16.19 21.27 7.23
C LEU A 377 16.08 22.69 7.81
N SER A 378 17.17 23.45 7.75
CA SER A 378 17.32 24.83 8.21
C SER A 378 16.34 25.82 7.57
N THR A 379 15.78 25.46 6.40
CA THR A 379 14.77 26.29 5.71
C THR A 379 13.41 26.23 6.41
N PHE A 380 13.12 25.16 7.14
CA PHE A 380 11.80 24.91 7.73
C PHE A 380 11.82 24.82 9.26
N PHE A 381 12.98 24.48 9.82
CA PHE A 381 13.18 24.34 11.26
C PHE A 381 14.46 25.07 11.64
N ASP A 382 14.48 25.65 12.84
CA ASP A 382 15.68 26.27 13.43
C ASP A 382 16.63 25.17 13.94
N LEU A 383 17.15 24.38 13.01
CA LEU A 383 18.00 23.21 13.22
C LEU A 383 19.15 23.18 12.20
N ASP A 384 20.28 22.60 12.60
CA ASP A 384 21.43 22.40 11.73
C ASP A 384 21.14 21.34 10.65
N ASP A 385 21.56 21.60 9.41
CA ASP A 385 21.31 20.71 8.27
C ASP A 385 22.01 19.33 8.38
N ASN A 386 22.96 19.15 9.30
CA ASN A 386 23.59 17.86 9.60
C ASN A 386 22.78 17.01 10.61
N THR A 387 21.72 17.57 11.19
CA THR A 387 20.86 16.87 12.14
C THR A 387 20.11 15.74 11.45
N PHE A 388 20.21 14.51 11.98
CA PHE A 388 19.45 13.40 11.40
C PHE A 388 17.96 13.54 11.70
N VAL A 389 17.14 13.36 10.68
CA VAL A 389 15.68 13.49 10.79
C VAL A 389 15.05 12.11 10.67
N PHE A 390 14.77 11.48 11.81
CA PHE A 390 13.76 10.43 11.86
C PHE A 390 12.38 11.07 11.73
N ALA A 391 11.46 10.44 11.02
CA ALA A 391 10.09 10.94 10.92
C ALA A 391 9.07 9.82 10.97
N THR A 392 7.88 10.15 11.46
CA THR A 392 6.68 9.37 11.17
C THR A 392 5.58 10.31 10.69
N PHE A 393 5.08 10.03 9.49
CA PHE A 393 4.00 10.78 8.87
C PHE A 393 2.65 10.10 9.04
N SER A 394 2.61 8.96 9.73
CA SER A 394 1.37 8.38 10.24
C SER A 394 0.85 9.20 11.42
N ASN A 395 -0.48 9.23 11.60
CA ASN A 395 -1.06 9.76 12.83
C ASN A 395 -0.48 9.02 14.04
N TRP A 396 0.02 9.74 15.05
CA TRP A 396 0.62 9.12 16.23
C TRP A 396 -0.34 8.21 17.01
N GLN A 397 -1.65 8.36 16.80
CA GLN A 397 -2.64 7.40 17.31
C GLN A 397 -2.44 5.95 16.81
N LYS A 398 -1.58 5.72 15.81
CA LYS A 398 -1.18 4.37 15.37
C LYS A 398 0.00 3.80 16.15
N MET A 399 0.63 4.61 17.01
CA MET A 399 1.71 4.18 17.89
C MET A 399 1.16 3.64 19.21
N ASP A 400 2.01 2.92 19.92
CA ASP A 400 1.83 2.54 21.32
C ASP A 400 3.08 2.90 22.15
N PRO A 401 3.04 2.73 23.48
CA PRO A 401 4.20 3.03 24.33
C PRO A 401 5.45 2.24 23.95
N PHE A 402 5.30 1.00 23.45
CA PHE A 402 6.42 0.13 23.11
C PHE A 402 7.21 0.66 21.91
N VAL A 403 6.55 1.03 20.82
CA VAL A 403 7.24 1.61 19.65
C VAL A 403 7.78 3.01 19.97
N PHE A 404 7.09 3.81 20.79
CA PHE A 404 7.60 5.11 21.22
C PHE A 404 8.89 4.98 22.03
N SER A 405 8.92 4.03 22.97
CA SER A 405 10.12 3.72 23.75
C SER A 405 11.29 3.30 22.86
N ALA A 406 11.04 2.48 21.84
CA ALA A 406 12.04 2.12 20.83
C ALA A 406 12.56 3.34 20.05
N TRP A 407 11.68 4.29 19.69
CA TRP A 407 12.10 5.55 19.07
C TRP A 407 12.94 6.42 20.02
N MET A 408 12.62 6.44 21.32
CA MET A 408 13.45 7.14 22.31
C MET A 408 14.82 6.49 22.47
N GLU A 409 14.90 5.16 22.43
CA GLU A 409 16.17 4.41 22.41
C GLU A 409 17.03 4.79 21.19
N ILE A 410 16.40 4.85 20.00
CA ILE A 410 17.06 5.31 18.77
C ILE A 410 17.61 6.73 18.95
N LEU A 411 16.80 7.67 19.47
CA LEU A 411 17.24 9.05 19.72
C LEU A 411 18.37 9.11 20.75
N ALA A 412 18.36 8.28 21.80
CA ALA A 412 19.43 8.21 22.78
C ALA A 412 20.77 7.79 22.14
N ARG A 413 20.72 6.83 21.21
CA ARG A 413 21.89 6.27 20.51
C ARG A 413 22.39 7.13 19.35
N VAL A 414 21.58 8.08 18.86
CA VAL A 414 21.94 9.02 17.79
C VAL A 414 21.78 10.45 18.31
N PRO A 415 22.77 11.03 19.02
CA PRO A 415 22.60 12.29 19.75
C PRO A 415 22.24 13.50 18.88
N ILE A 416 22.80 13.57 17.66
CA ILE A 416 22.53 14.64 16.69
C ILE A 416 21.36 14.21 15.78
N SER A 417 20.20 13.98 16.38
CA SER A 417 18.98 13.63 15.65
C SER A 417 17.72 14.16 16.30
N VAL A 418 16.66 14.26 15.50
CA VAL A 418 15.31 14.63 15.92
C VAL A 418 14.29 13.60 15.42
N MET A 419 13.15 13.54 16.09
CA MET A 419 11.98 12.79 15.63
C MET A 419 10.88 13.76 15.21
N TRP A 420 10.45 13.65 13.96
CA TRP A 420 9.46 14.53 13.36
C TRP A 420 8.08 13.89 13.27
N PHE A 421 7.09 14.56 13.86
CA PHE A 421 5.68 14.22 13.81
C PHE A 421 4.85 15.26 13.04
N GLN A 422 3.72 14.82 12.49
CA GLN A 422 2.71 15.72 11.95
C GLN A 422 1.76 16.23 13.01
N LYS A 423 1.56 17.55 13.05
CA LYS A 423 0.57 18.23 13.87
C LYS A 423 -0.77 18.27 13.15
N TYR A 424 -1.82 17.79 13.80
CA TYR A 424 -3.21 17.96 13.39
C TYR A 424 -3.98 18.89 14.35
N SER A 425 -5.22 19.27 14.01
CA SER A 425 -6.05 20.16 14.84
C SER A 425 -6.27 19.59 16.26
N GLY A 426 -6.19 20.41 17.30
CA GLY A 426 -6.44 19.98 18.70
C GLY A 426 -5.39 19.03 19.30
N SER A 427 -4.19 18.99 18.72
CA SER A 427 -3.09 18.14 19.18
C SER A 427 -2.25 18.73 20.30
N GLU A 428 -2.54 19.94 20.78
CA GLU A 428 -1.72 20.66 21.75
C GLU A 428 -1.46 19.83 23.03
N GLY A 429 -2.51 19.19 23.56
CA GLY A 429 -2.38 18.32 24.72
C GLY A 429 -1.58 17.04 24.43
N ALA A 430 -1.73 16.45 23.24
CA ALA A 430 -0.95 15.28 22.84
C ALA A 430 0.54 15.62 22.70
N ILE A 431 0.89 16.79 22.15
CA ILE A 431 2.27 17.25 22.05
C ILE A 431 2.91 17.41 23.43
N LEU A 432 2.17 17.95 24.41
CA LEU A 432 2.66 18.06 25.78
C LEU A 432 2.92 16.68 26.40
N ASN A 433 2.00 15.74 26.21
CA ASN A 433 2.15 14.37 26.70
C ASN A 433 3.35 13.65 26.06
N LEU A 434 3.51 13.73 24.73
CA LEU A 434 4.64 13.13 24.03
C LEU A 434 5.99 13.70 24.48
N ARG A 435 6.06 15.01 24.77
CA ARG A 435 7.28 15.64 25.29
C ARG A 435 7.60 15.19 26.71
N ALA A 436 6.59 15.13 27.59
CA ALA A 436 6.77 14.62 28.94
C ALA A 436 7.22 13.15 28.94
N GLU A 437 6.67 12.33 28.05
CA GLU A 437 7.05 10.94 27.89
C GLU A 437 8.48 10.77 27.35
N ALA A 438 8.90 11.63 26.42
CA ALA A 438 10.30 11.68 25.97
C ALA A 438 11.26 12.05 27.10
N GLU A 439 10.89 13.04 27.93
CA GLU A 439 11.67 13.45 29.11
C GLU A 439 11.78 12.32 30.13
N ALA A 440 10.71 11.54 30.33
CA ALA A 440 10.74 10.33 31.17
C ALA A 440 11.72 9.26 30.65
N HIS A 441 11.98 9.23 29.34
CA HIS A 441 13.00 8.39 28.70
C HIS A 441 14.39 9.04 28.63
N GLY A 442 14.58 10.21 29.26
CA GLY A 442 15.86 10.94 29.24
C GLY A 442 16.15 11.70 27.94
N ILE A 443 15.15 11.87 27.07
CA ILE A 443 15.26 12.63 25.82
C ILE A 443 14.68 14.03 26.02
N VAL A 444 15.45 15.07 25.69
CA VAL A 444 14.97 16.46 25.77
C VAL A 444 13.78 16.63 24.82
N GLY A 445 12.64 17.11 25.33
CA GLY A 445 11.39 17.18 24.57
C GLY A 445 11.44 18.05 23.30
N ASN A 446 12.42 18.94 23.15
CA ASN A 446 12.62 19.72 21.92
C ASN A 446 13.25 18.91 20.76
N ARG A 447 13.75 17.69 21.02
CA ARG A 447 14.13 16.74 19.97
C ARG A 447 12.93 16.10 19.26
N LEU A 448 11.73 16.29 19.80
CA LEU A 448 10.48 16.00 19.10
C LEU A 448 10.00 17.28 18.42
N ILE A 449 10.00 17.27 17.08
CA ILE A 449 9.54 18.39 16.26
C ILE A 449 8.18 18.08 15.63
N PHE A 450 7.36 19.12 15.51
CA PHE A 450 5.97 19.01 15.06
C PHE A 450 5.70 20.08 13.99
N SER A 451 5.21 19.67 12.82
CA SER A 451 4.83 20.60 11.75
C SER A 451 3.35 20.45 11.38
N PRO A 452 2.65 21.52 10.99
CA PRO A 452 1.27 21.40 10.49
C PRO A 452 1.20 20.49 9.26
N LEU A 453 0.00 19.96 8.98
CA LEU A 453 -0.29 19.29 7.73
C LEU A 453 -0.39 20.33 6.59
N ASP A 454 0.50 20.22 5.61
CA ASP A 454 0.47 21.05 4.42
C ASP A 454 -0.43 20.45 3.32
N PRO A 455 -0.83 21.24 2.30
CA PRO A 455 -1.38 20.69 1.07
C PRO A 455 -0.50 19.55 0.52
N TRP A 456 -1.12 18.54 -0.10
CA TRP A 456 -0.44 17.27 -0.45
C TRP A 456 0.85 17.43 -1.27
N ILE A 457 0.90 18.40 -2.19
CA ILE A 457 2.08 18.75 -3.00
C ILE A 457 3.23 19.26 -2.10
N ASP A 458 2.97 20.30 -1.31
CA ASP A 458 3.95 20.89 -0.39
C ASP A 458 4.40 19.89 0.66
N HIS A 459 3.45 19.08 1.13
CA HIS A 459 3.71 18.04 2.10
C HIS A 459 4.70 17.00 1.54
N THR A 460 4.46 16.50 0.32
CA THR A 460 5.36 15.53 -0.34
C THR A 460 6.76 16.12 -0.54
N TYR A 461 6.86 17.36 -0.99
CA TYR A 461 8.15 18.05 -1.12
C TYR A 461 8.90 18.12 0.23
N ARG A 462 8.21 18.51 1.32
CA ARG A 462 8.81 18.58 2.65
C ARG A 462 9.18 17.22 3.24
N LYS A 463 8.46 16.14 2.90
CA LYS A 463 8.85 14.78 3.34
C LYS A 463 10.28 14.43 2.94
N ARG A 464 10.77 14.98 1.83
CA ARG A 464 12.15 14.78 1.35
C ARG A 464 13.21 15.21 2.38
N ILE A 465 12.87 16.10 3.33
CA ILE A 465 13.74 16.51 4.45
C ILE A 465 13.95 15.38 5.45
N ALA A 466 13.02 14.43 5.58
CA ALA A 466 13.24 13.26 6.43
C ALA A 466 14.34 12.37 5.85
N ASP A 467 15.23 11.89 6.72
CA ASP A 467 16.28 10.96 6.34
C ASP A 467 15.76 9.52 6.30
N LEU A 468 15.00 9.14 7.33
CA LEU A 468 14.44 7.79 7.51
C LEU A 468 13.05 7.85 8.12
N ILE A 469 12.09 7.12 7.53
CA ILE A 469 10.76 6.94 8.12
C ILE A 469 10.78 5.74 9.08
N LEU A 470 10.24 5.99 10.27
CA LEU A 470 9.95 4.98 11.27
C LEU A 470 8.46 4.63 11.18
N ASP A 471 8.14 3.47 10.59
CA ASP A 471 6.76 3.00 10.46
C ASP A 471 6.21 2.46 11.79
N THR A 472 4.88 2.45 11.93
CA THR A 472 4.16 2.03 13.13
C THR A 472 3.75 0.54 13.06
N PRO A 473 4.27 -0.36 13.91
CA PRO A 473 4.03 -1.81 13.79
C PRO A 473 2.59 -2.26 14.03
N LEU A 474 1.87 -1.65 14.99
CA LEU A 474 0.49 -2.04 15.30
C LEU A 474 -0.47 -1.83 14.12
N LYS A 475 -0.24 -0.74 13.39
CA LYS A 475 -0.97 -0.41 12.17
C LYS A 475 -0.04 0.44 11.33
N ASN A 476 0.38 -0.07 10.17
CA ASN A 476 1.33 0.63 9.33
C ASN A 476 0.76 1.98 8.85
N GLY A 477 1.65 2.83 8.35
CA GLY A 477 1.27 3.78 7.32
C GLY A 477 0.65 3.07 6.12
N HIS A 478 -0.27 3.74 5.42
CA HIS A 478 -0.92 3.18 4.23
C HIS A 478 -0.68 4.17 3.09
N THR A 479 -1.41 5.27 3.05
CA THR A 479 -1.10 6.39 2.14
C THR A 479 0.22 7.07 2.50
N THR A 480 0.50 7.20 3.79
CA THR A 480 1.66 7.96 4.30
C THR A 480 3.01 7.33 3.95
N ILE A 481 3.08 6.01 3.81
CA ILE A 481 4.28 5.29 3.37
C ILE A 481 4.45 5.37 1.85
N ILE A 482 3.36 5.34 1.09
CA ILE A 482 3.40 5.52 -0.37
C ILE A 482 3.89 6.93 -0.70
N ASP A 483 3.38 7.95 0.00
CA ASP A 483 3.88 9.33 -0.09
C ASP A 483 5.39 9.43 0.19
N ALA A 484 5.87 8.75 1.25
CA ALA A 484 7.27 8.84 1.66
C ALA A 484 8.20 8.12 0.67
N LEU A 485 7.80 6.95 0.18
CA LEU A 485 8.52 6.23 -0.88
C LEU A 485 8.52 7.05 -2.18
N CYS A 486 7.40 7.68 -2.54
CA CYS A 486 7.32 8.60 -3.68
C CYS A 486 8.31 9.77 -3.52
N ALA A 487 8.39 10.34 -2.31
CA ALA A 487 9.35 11.38 -1.95
C ALA A 487 10.82 10.91 -1.91
N GLY A 488 11.10 9.62 -2.12
CA GLY A 488 12.46 9.08 -2.11
C GLY A 488 13.03 8.88 -0.70
N VAL A 489 12.18 8.67 0.30
CA VAL A 489 12.60 8.47 1.69
C VAL A 489 12.47 6.98 2.07
N PRO A 490 13.56 6.30 2.46
CA PRO A 490 13.54 4.94 2.95
C PRO A 490 12.67 4.81 4.21
N ILE A 491 12.10 3.62 4.39
CA ILE A 491 11.17 3.31 5.47
C ILE A 491 11.61 2.00 6.10
N ILE A 492 11.77 1.97 7.42
CA ILE A 492 11.87 0.70 8.15
C ILE A 492 10.51 0.33 8.72
N THR A 493 10.16 -0.95 8.63
CA THR A 493 8.92 -1.49 9.19
C THR A 493 9.16 -2.82 9.88
N LEU A 494 8.36 -3.10 10.91
CA LEU A 494 8.35 -4.37 11.60
C LEU A 494 7.27 -5.25 10.97
N GLU A 495 7.65 -6.45 10.54
CA GLU A 495 6.74 -7.40 9.94
C GLU A 495 5.58 -7.75 10.88
N GLY A 496 4.36 -7.52 10.41
CA GLY A 496 3.13 -7.84 11.12
C GLY A 496 2.50 -9.17 10.70
N ASP A 497 1.47 -9.57 11.43
CA ASP A 497 0.69 -10.79 11.20
C ASP A 497 -0.62 -10.55 10.42
N ARG A 498 -0.99 -9.29 10.18
CA ARG A 498 -2.28 -8.89 9.57
C ARG A 498 -2.09 -7.97 8.39
N MET A 499 -3.10 -7.92 7.52
CA MET A 499 -3.13 -6.97 6.39
C MET A 499 -2.81 -5.52 6.81
N SER A 500 -3.38 -5.05 7.94
CA SER A 500 -3.15 -3.68 8.43
C SER A 500 -1.75 -3.38 8.97
N SER A 501 -0.95 -4.41 9.25
CA SER A 501 0.44 -4.33 9.75
C SER A 501 1.47 -4.90 8.76
N ARG A 502 1.03 -5.22 7.53
CA ARG A 502 1.87 -5.73 6.43
C ARG A 502 1.81 -4.86 5.17
N ALA A 503 1.11 -3.72 5.24
CA ALA A 503 0.98 -2.80 4.11
C ALA A 503 2.35 -2.24 3.69
N THR A 504 3.19 -1.85 4.65
CA THR A 504 4.54 -1.34 4.35
C THR A 504 5.45 -2.45 3.83
N THR A 505 5.40 -3.66 4.40
CA THR A 505 6.15 -4.81 3.87
C THR A 505 5.78 -5.09 2.42
N SER A 506 4.49 -5.07 2.07
CA SER A 506 4.06 -5.27 0.69
C SER A 506 4.56 -4.14 -0.24
N ALA A 507 4.55 -2.89 0.22
CA ALA A 507 5.09 -1.77 -0.55
C ALA A 507 6.62 -1.84 -0.73
N LEU A 508 7.37 -2.19 0.31
CA LEU A 508 8.82 -2.40 0.25
C LEU A 508 9.18 -3.57 -0.68
N ASN A 509 8.44 -4.67 -0.60
CA ASN A 509 8.56 -5.77 -1.54
C ASN A 509 8.32 -5.32 -2.99
N ALA A 510 7.30 -4.50 -3.22
CA ALA A 510 6.97 -4.00 -4.55
C ALA A 510 8.02 -3.04 -5.13
N LEU A 511 9.01 -2.62 -4.33
CA LEU A 511 10.15 -1.80 -4.73
C LEU A 511 11.50 -2.51 -4.57
N ASP A 512 11.55 -3.82 -4.32
CA ASP A 512 12.81 -4.55 -4.05
C ASP A 512 13.61 -3.98 -2.86
N LEU A 513 12.91 -3.70 -1.77
CA LEU A 513 13.47 -3.14 -0.53
C LEU A 513 13.12 -3.99 0.69
N ARG A 514 13.00 -5.30 0.52
CA ARG A 514 12.62 -6.24 1.60
C ARG A 514 13.56 -6.20 2.80
N ASP A 515 14.82 -5.82 2.61
CA ASP A 515 15.81 -5.69 3.70
C ASP A 515 15.44 -4.62 4.74
N LEU A 516 14.47 -3.75 4.44
CA LEU A 516 13.94 -2.76 5.38
C LEU A 516 12.70 -3.26 6.16
N THR A 517 12.26 -4.50 5.89
CA THR A 517 11.30 -5.23 6.72
C THR A 517 12.05 -6.09 7.73
N VAL A 518 11.99 -5.68 9.00
CA VAL A 518 12.62 -6.38 10.12
C VAL A 518 11.63 -7.28 10.85
N ASN A 519 12.12 -8.20 11.68
CA ASN A 519 11.30 -9.23 12.34
C ASN A 519 11.22 -9.09 13.86
N SER A 520 11.89 -8.08 14.44
CA SER A 520 11.76 -7.77 15.87
C SER A 520 11.92 -6.28 16.15
N LEU A 521 11.36 -5.80 17.25
CA LEU A 521 11.55 -4.41 17.69
C LEU A 521 13.02 -4.10 18.01
N LYS A 522 13.79 -5.10 18.44
CA LYS A 522 15.24 -4.96 18.62
C LYS A 522 15.94 -4.69 17.28
N GLU A 523 15.67 -5.52 16.28
CA GLU A 523 16.21 -5.35 14.92
C GLU A 523 15.78 -4.01 14.31
N TYR A 524 14.55 -3.58 14.56
CA TYR A 524 14.03 -2.26 14.17
C TYR A 524 14.91 -1.13 14.70
N VAL A 525 15.26 -1.16 15.99
CA VAL A 525 16.17 -0.18 16.61
C VAL A 525 17.58 -0.29 16.03
N GLU A 526 18.13 -1.50 15.91
CA GLU A 526 19.49 -1.69 15.40
C GLU A 526 19.64 -1.19 13.96
N VAL A 527 18.70 -1.51 13.07
CA VAL A 527 18.72 -1.04 11.68
C VAL A 527 18.54 0.48 11.62
N ALA A 528 17.63 1.07 12.41
CA ALA A 528 17.45 2.51 12.47
C ALA A 528 18.75 3.24 12.86
N VAL A 529 19.41 2.76 13.92
CA VAL A 529 20.68 3.33 14.42
C VAL A 529 21.79 3.10 13.41
N TYR A 530 21.86 1.92 12.78
CA TYR A 530 22.86 1.62 11.75
C TYR A 530 22.76 2.59 10.58
N LEU A 531 21.57 2.77 10.00
CA LEU A 531 21.33 3.72 8.90
C LEU A 531 21.59 5.17 9.31
N ALA A 532 21.27 5.52 10.56
CA ALA A 532 21.51 6.85 11.10
C ALA A 532 22.98 7.11 11.47
N THR A 533 23.84 6.10 11.51
CA THR A 533 25.29 6.25 11.77
C THR A 533 26.15 5.97 10.54
N HIS A 534 25.60 5.29 9.53
CA HIS A 534 26.26 4.94 8.27
C HIS A 534 25.60 5.69 7.10
N ARG A 535 25.88 7.00 7.01
CA ARG A 535 25.26 7.90 6.02
C ARG A 535 25.42 7.45 4.56
N HIS A 536 26.55 6.84 4.21
CA HIS A 536 26.78 6.33 2.85
C HIS A 536 25.83 5.18 2.49
N VAL A 537 25.54 4.27 3.42
CA VAL A 537 24.55 3.19 3.23
C VAL A 537 23.17 3.79 3.04
N LEU A 538 22.79 4.75 3.88
CA LEU A 538 21.50 5.43 3.75
C LEU A 538 21.39 6.18 2.42
N GLN A 539 22.45 6.86 1.96
CA GLN A 539 22.47 7.53 0.67
C GLN A 539 22.27 6.54 -0.48
N THR A 540 22.92 5.37 -0.41
CA THR A 540 22.74 4.28 -1.38
C THR A 540 21.29 3.79 -1.39
N LEU A 541 20.69 3.57 -0.22
CA LEU A 541 19.28 3.18 -0.10
C LEU A 541 18.33 4.26 -0.63
N ARG A 542 18.61 5.54 -0.37
CA ARG A 542 17.82 6.66 -0.92
C ARG A 542 17.88 6.69 -2.45
N GLN A 543 19.05 6.46 -3.01
CA GLN A 543 19.23 6.36 -4.46
C GLN A 543 18.45 5.16 -5.01
N LYS A 544 18.56 3.98 -4.37
CA LYS A 544 17.75 2.79 -4.71
C LYS A 544 16.24 3.07 -4.68
N VAL A 545 15.71 3.75 -3.67
CA VAL A 545 14.28 4.16 -3.63
C VAL A 545 13.94 5.08 -4.80
N LYS A 546 14.82 6.06 -5.09
CA LYS A 546 14.63 7.05 -6.16
C LYS A 546 14.62 6.42 -7.55
N ASP A 547 15.43 5.39 -7.77
CA ASP A 547 15.52 4.67 -9.04
C ASP A 547 14.39 3.66 -9.17
N ASN A 548 14.16 2.86 -8.12
CA ASN A 548 13.14 1.83 -8.14
C ASN A 548 11.73 2.41 -8.29
N ARG A 549 11.43 3.59 -7.74
CA ARG A 549 10.10 4.22 -7.90
C ARG A 549 9.71 4.49 -9.37
N LEU A 550 10.68 4.55 -10.29
CA LEU A 550 10.45 4.80 -11.72
C LEU A 550 10.23 3.52 -12.53
N HIS A 551 10.78 2.39 -12.06
CA HIS A 551 10.84 1.14 -12.84
C HIS A 551 10.02 0.00 -12.22
N TYR A 552 9.77 0.05 -10.92
CA TYR A 552 9.04 -0.99 -10.19
C TYR A 552 7.53 -0.73 -10.15
N PRO A 553 6.72 -1.80 -10.00
CA PRO A 553 5.27 -1.74 -10.21
C PRO A 553 4.50 -0.87 -9.20
N LEU A 554 5.09 -0.46 -8.06
CA LEU A 554 4.37 0.26 -7.02
C LEU A 554 3.73 1.56 -7.53
N PHE A 555 4.39 2.31 -8.42
CA PHE A 555 3.90 3.61 -8.92
C PHE A 555 3.37 3.56 -10.36
N ASP A 556 3.26 2.36 -10.94
CA ASP A 556 2.72 2.15 -12.30
C ASP A 556 1.20 1.94 -12.26
N THR A 557 0.46 3.04 -12.21
CA THR A 557 -1.01 3.04 -12.14
C THR A 557 -1.67 2.41 -13.38
N ALA A 558 -1.02 2.48 -14.55
CA ALA A 558 -1.55 1.92 -15.80
C ALA A 558 -1.49 0.39 -15.79
N LYS A 559 -0.33 -0.17 -15.44
CA LYS A 559 -0.16 -1.61 -15.24
C LYS A 559 -1.06 -2.10 -14.12
N TYR A 560 -1.16 -1.35 -13.02
CA TYR A 560 -2.10 -1.64 -11.95
C TYR A 560 -3.53 -1.74 -12.45
N THR A 561 -3.99 -0.75 -13.22
CA THR A 561 -5.36 -0.71 -13.72
C THR A 561 -5.69 -1.93 -14.59
N THR A 562 -4.73 -2.33 -15.43
CA THR A 562 -4.87 -3.53 -16.27
C THR A 562 -5.01 -4.80 -15.42
N LYS A 563 -4.13 -4.99 -14.43
CA LYS A 563 -4.20 -6.14 -13.52
C LYS A 563 -5.46 -6.14 -12.67
N PHE A 564 -5.90 -4.96 -12.23
CA PHE A 564 -7.15 -4.79 -11.48
C PHE A 564 -8.34 -5.19 -12.34
N GLU A 565 -8.43 -4.70 -13.58
CA GLU A 565 -9.51 -5.04 -14.51
C GLU A 565 -9.57 -6.55 -14.79
N GLU A 566 -8.44 -7.19 -15.08
CA GLU A 566 -8.33 -8.64 -15.28
C GLU A 566 -8.84 -9.41 -14.05
N THR A 567 -8.40 -9.00 -12.85
CA THR A 567 -8.78 -9.64 -11.60
C THR A 567 -10.29 -9.51 -11.32
N ILE A 568 -10.85 -8.33 -11.55
CA ILE A 568 -12.30 -8.09 -11.43
C ILE A 568 -13.09 -8.88 -12.48
N LYS A 569 -12.58 -8.97 -13.73
CA LYS A 569 -13.18 -9.81 -14.78
C LYS A 569 -13.22 -11.26 -14.36
N VAL A 570 -12.16 -11.81 -13.76
CA VAL A 570 -12.14 -13.19 -13.25
C VAL A 570 -13.20 -13.39 -12.16
N ALA A 571 -13.30 -12.47 -11.19
CA ALA A 571 -14.35 -12.54 -10.17
C ALA A 571 -15.76 -12.56 -10.78
N TRP A 572 -15.99 -11.72 -11.79
CA TRP A 572 -17.24 -11.73 -12.55
C TRP A 572 -17.47 -13.04 -13.31
N GLN A 573 -16.47 -13.58 -14.03
CA GLN A 573 -16.62 -14.83 -14.78
C GLN A 573 -16.90 -16.03 -13.88
N VAL A 574 -16.25 -16.11 -12.72
CA VAL A 574 -16.52 -17.14 -11.71
C VAL A 574 -17.97 -17.05 -11.23
N LYS A 575 -18.46 -15.85 -10.94
CA LYS A 575 -19.86 -15.65 -10.51
C LYS A 575 -20.85 -15.94 -11.65
N LYS A 576 -20.59 -15.45 -12.85
CA LYS A 576 -21.40 -15.63 -14.06
C LYS A 576 -21.59 -17.11 -14.38
N SER A 577 -20.51 -17.87 -14.43
CA SER A 577 -20.54 -19.31 -14.73
C SER A 577 -21.39 -20.09 -13.72
N ARG A 578 -21.40 -19.65 -12.46
CA ARG A 578 -22.19 -20.29 -11.39
C ARG A 578 -23.66 -19.93 -11.44
N LEU A 579 -23.99 -18.67 -11.72
CA LEU A 579 -25.37 -18.20 -11.98
C LEU A 579 -25.99 -18.81 -13.24
N GLN A 580 -25.21 -19.51 -14.07
CA GLN A 580 -25.71 -20.26 -15.21
C GLN A 580 -25.87 -21.76 -14.91
N ALA A 581 -25.32 -22.24 -13.79
CA ALA A 581 -25.22 -23.65 -13.44
C ALA A 581 -26.22 -24.10 -12.35
N GLY A 582 -27.05 -23.21 -11.79
CA GLY A 582 -28.09 -23.56 -10.80
C GLY A 582 -27.56 -23.97 -9.43
N GLY A 583 -26.26 -23.80 -9.15
CA GLY A 583 -25.58 -24.38 -7.99
C GLY A 583 -25.46 -23.46 -6.76
N PRO A 584 -25.40 -24.00 -5.53
CA PRO A 584 -25.16 -23.21 -4.32
C PRO A 584 -23.75 -22.59 -4.28
N THR A 585 -23.66 -21.40 -3.70
CA THR A 585 -22.45 -20.55 -3.64
C THR A 585 -21.38 -21.10 -2.69
N ARG A 586 -20.33 -21.75 -3.23
CA ARG A 586 -19.03 -21.83 -2.53
C ARG A 586 -18.03 -20.92 -3.22
N GLU A 587 -17.91 -19.69 -2.74
CA GLU A 587 -16.90 -18.74 -3.20
C GLU A 587 -15.51 -19.32 -2.92
N MET A 588 -14.63 -19.29 -3.92
CA MET A 588 -13.25 -19.77 -3.80
C MET A 588 -12.34 -18.56 -3.76
N HIS A 589 -11.23 -18.66 -3.06
CA HIS A 589 -10.16 -17.67 -3.16
C HIS A 589 -9.72 -17.58 -4.63
N ILE A 590 -9.59 -16.37 -5.15
CA ILE A 590 -9.10 -16.12 -6.50
C ILE A 590 -7.68 -15.60 -6.33
N PHE A 591 -6.75 -16.48 -6.70
CA PHE A 591 -5.35 -16.15 -6.80
C PHE A 591 -5.05 -15.71 -8.22
N PRO A 592 -4.07 -14.82 -8.43
CA PRO A 592 -3.61 -14.52 -9.78
C PRO A 592 -3.21 -15.83 -10.44
N SER A 593 -3.64 -16.06 -11.68
CA SER A 593 -3.04 -17.13 -12.47
C SER A 593 -1.55 -16.80 -12.63
N ILE A 594 -0.66 -17.74 -12.31
CA ILE A 594 0.73 -17.71 -12.79
C ILE A 594 0.68 -18.03 -14.29
N GLN A 595 0.12 -17.10 -15.05
CA GLN A 595 0.19 -17.04 -16.49
C GLN A 595 0.91 -15.73 -16.77
N ASP A 596 1.92 -15.78 -17.63
CA ASP A 596 2.54 -14.60 -18.20
C ASP A 596 1.45 -13.74 -18.80
N SER A 597 1.04 -12.72 -18.05
CA SER A 597 0.32 -11.63 -18.64
C SER A 597 1.38 -10.75 -19.29
N SER A 598 1.61 -11.03 -20.57
CA SER A 598 2.24 -10.13 -21.52
C SER A 598 1.45 -8.82 -21.56
N VAL A 599 1.85 -7.86 -20.74
CA VAL A 599 1.63 -6.44 -21.01
C VAL A 599 2.98 -5.79 -20.81
N THR A 600 3.69 -5.66 -21.92
CA THR A 600 4.78 -4.71 -22.09
C THR A 600 4.28 -3.32 -21.68
N PRO A 601 4.98 -2.57 -20.82
CA PRO A 601 4.87 -1.12 -20.85
C PRO A 601 5.10 -0.70 -22.29
N HIS A 602 4.11 -0.04 -22.89
CA HIS A 602 4.34 0.65 -24.16
C HIS A 602 5.19 1.89 -23.89
N ASP A 603 6.20 2.09 -24.72
CA ASP A 603 6.93 3.35 -24.84
C ASP A 603 5.94 4.49 -25.10
N PHE A 604 5.90 5.47 -24.19
CA PHE A 604 5.40 6.80 -24.53
C PHE A 604 6.59 7.71 -24.83
N PRO A 605 6.53 8.52 -25.91
CA PRO A 605 7.56 9.49 -26.20
C PRO A 605 7.59 10.53 -25.07
N ILE A 606 8.74 10.68 -24.43
CA ILE A 606 9.05 11.80 -23.55
C ILE A 606 9.05 13.06 -24.44
N LEU A 607 7.95 13.81 -24.42
CA LEU A 607 7.95 15.20 -24.86
C LEU A 607 8.34 16.09 -23.68
N SER A 608 9.65 16.37 -23.61
CA SER A 608 10.23 17.45 -22.83
C SER A 608 9.63 18.80 -23.24
N ALA A 609 9.27 19.63 -22.27
CA ALA A 609 9.11 21.06 -22.45
C ALA A 609 10.36 21.80 -21.92
N LYS A 610 11.40 21.76 -22.78
CA LYS A 610 12.55 22.67 -22.88
C LYS A 610 13.70 22.56 -21.86
N GLU A 611 14.82 22.07 -22.40
CA GLU A 611 16.17 22.64 -22.36
C GLU A 611 16.50 23.66 -21.24
N ASP A 612 17.39 23.26 -20.32
CA ASP A 612 18.64 24.01 -20.11
C ASP A 612 19.79 23.06 -19.69
N ASN A 613 21.00 23.51 -20.01
CA ASN A 613 22.21 22.74 -20.33
C ASN A 613 23.11 22.33 -19.12
N ARG A 614 23.91 21.28 -19.40
CA ARG A 614 25.24 20.89 -18.85
C ARG A 614 25.30 20.20 -17.48
N VAL A 615 25.58 18.89 -17.53
CA VAL A 615 26.90 18.34 -17.13
C VAL A 615 27.23 17.24 -18.13
N GLU A 616 28.41 17.33 -18.76
CA GLU A 616 28.93 16.32 -19.67
C GLU A 616 29.30 15.07 -18.88
N ASP A 617 28.79 13.91 -19.31
CA ASP A 617 29.13 12.61 -18.74
C ASP A 617 30.51 12.19 -19.26
N GLU A 618 31.49 12.06 -18.37
CA GLU A 618 32.89 11.76 -18.72
C GLU A 618 33.03 10.45 -19.52
N TYR A 619 32.16 9.47 -19.28
CA TYR A 619 32.16 8.21 -20.04
C TYR A 619 31.65 8.40 -21.47
N VAL A 620 30.59 9.20 -21.66
CA VAL A 620 30.07 9.52 -22.99
C VAL A 620 31.11 10.29 -23.78
N ASN A 621 31.78 11.28 -23.17
CA ASN A 621 32.86 12.02 -23.81
C ASN A 621 34.04 11.12 -24.22
N GLN A 622 34.42 10.15 -23.38
CA GLN A 622 35.49 9.20 -23.69
C GLN A 622 35.13 8.31 -24.88
N VAL A 623 33.88 7.84 -24.95
CA VAL A 623 33.38 7.03 -26.07
C VAL A 623 33.27 7.86 -27.35
N GLU A 624 32.69 9.06 -27.28
CA GLU A 624 32.59 9.98 -28.42
C GLU A 624 33.98 10.33 -28.98
N HIS A 625 34.96 10.59 -28.13
CA HIS A 625 36.33 10.87 -28.57
C HIS A 625 36.96 9.69 -29.34
N ALA A 626 36.73 8.45 -28.88
CA ALA A 626 37.25 7.27 -29.57
C ALA A 626 36.53 7.02 -30.91
N LEU A 627 35.22 7.27 -30.96
CA LEU A 627 34.43 7.20 -32.19
C LEU A 627 34.88 8.27 -33.21
N ASP A 628 35.09 9.51 -32.76
CA ASP A 628 35.61 10.61 -33.58
C ASP A 628 37.03 10.34 -34.10
N ALA A 629 37.86 9.70 -33.28
CA ALA A 629 39.21 9.27 -33.65
C ALA A 629 39.22 8.00 -34.53
N ASN A 630 38.05 7.40 -34.81
CA ASN A 630 37.88 6.16 -35.57
C ASN A 630 38.74 5.01 -35.01
N GLN A 631 38.87 4.97 -33.68
CA GLN A 631 39.57 3.91 -32.95
C GLN A 631 38.62 2.74 -32.69
N PRO A 632 39.09 1.48 -32.79
CA PRO A 632 38.25 0.34 -32.50
C PRO A 632 37.95 0.27 -30.99
N ILE A 633 36.67 0.13 -30.63
CA ILE A 633 36.22 -0.01 -29.25
C ILE A 633 36.05 -1.49 -28.93
N ARG A 634 36.82 -1.99 -27.96
CA ARG A 634 36.74 -3.37 -27.48
C ARG A 634 36.48 -3.41 -25.98
N LEU A 635 35.47 -4.16 -25.57
CA LEU A 635 35.04 -4.23 -24.18
C LEU A 635 35.35 -5.58 -23.56
N HIS A 636 35.96 -5.56 -22.37
CA HIS A 636 36.17 -6.73 -21.53
C HIS A 636 35.21 -6.65 -20.34
N MET A 637 34.16 -7.46 -20.36
CA MET A 637 33.16 -7.53 -19.29
C MET A 637 33.74 -8.29 -18.10
N GLY A 638 33.81 -7.67 -16.92
CA GLY A 638 34.32 -8.27 -15.69
C GLY A 638 35.83 -8.55 -15.68
N GLY A 639 36.62 -7.82 -16.47
CA GLY A 639 38.03 -8.10 -16.67
C GLY A 639 38.91 -7.86 -15.44
N HIS A 640 39.85 -8.78 -15.18
CA HIS A 640 40.76 -8.69 -14.03
C HIS A 640 42.19 -8.24 -14.38
N VAL A 641 42.51 -8.06 -15.66
CA VAL A 641 43.84 -7.65 -16.14
C VAL A 641 43.70 -6.53 -17.18
N LYS A 642 44.29 -5.36 -16.88
CA LYS A 642 44.27 -4.22 -17.78
C LYS A 642 45.07 -4.50 -19.05
N SER A 643 44.50 -4.18 -20.21
CA SER A 643 45.13 -4.31 -21.53
C SER A 643 44.99 -3.00 -22.30
N PRO A 644 46.03 -2.52 -23.02
CA PRO A 644 45.95 -1.26 -23.76
C PRO A 644 44.86 -1.22 -24.84
N ASP A 645 44.47 -2.40 -25.34
CA ASP A 645 43.54 -2.55 -26.47
C ASP A 645 42.09 -2.88 -26.05
N TRP A 646 41.82 -2.97 -24.74
CA TRP A 646 40.52 -3.37 -24.19
C TRP A 646 40.12 -2.51 -23.01
N TRP A 647 38.88 -2.04 -23.03
CA TRP A 647 38.30 -1.31 -21.90
C TRP A 647 37.54 -2.27 -20.99
N ILE A 648 37.83 -2.20 -19.70
CA ILE A 648 37.19 -3.04 -18.70
C ILE A 648 35.88 -2.38 -18.27
N VAL A 649 34.79 -3.13 -18.41
CA VAL A 649 33.46 -2.78 -17.91
C VAL A 649 33.15 -3.69 -16.73
N ASP A 650 32.96 -3.11 -15.55
CA ASP A 650 32.62 -3.86 -14.33
C ASP A 650 31.58 -3.09 -13.51
N ALA A 651 30.72 -3.81 -12.79
CA ALA A 651 29.76 -3.20 -11.88
C ALA A 651 30.42 -2.74 -10.57
N ASN A 652 31.55 -3.35 -10.21
CA ASN A 652 32.37 -2.96 -9.07
C ASN A 652 33.44 -1.97 -9.51
N ASP A 653 33.59 -0.89 -8.75
CA ASP A 653 34.67 0.07 -8.96
C ASP A 653 36.03 -0.56 -8.61
N GLY A 654 37.07 -0.21 -9.36
CA GLY A 654 38.41 -0.73 -9.17
C GLY A 654 39.46 -0.05 -10.04
N ASP A 655 40.72 -0.05 -9.59
CA ASP A 655 41.83 0.68 -10.20
C ASP A 655 42.11 0.36 -11.68
N ILE A 656 41.62 -0.79 -12.15
CA ILE A 656 41.80 -1.26 -13.53
C ILE A 656 40.56 -1.05 -14.41
N VAL A 657 39.39 -0.77 -13.81
CA VAL A 657 38.09 -0.64 -14.49
C VAL A 657 38.02 0.69 -15.22
N ASP A 658 37.70 0.67 -16.50
CA ASP A 658 37.60 1.89 -17.31
C ASP A 658 36.17 2.46 -17.28
N PHE A 659 35.16 1.61 -17.11
CA PHE A 659 33.75 1.98 -17.04
C PHE A 659 33.05 1.23 -15.91
N VAL A 660 32.65 1.96 -14.86
CA VAL A 660 31.85 1.40 -13.76
C VAL A 660 30.36 1.42 -14.15
N MET A 661 29.88 0.32 -14.73
CA MET A 661 28.50 0.20 -15.20
C MET A 661 28.05 -1.27 -15.20
N TYR A 662 26.74 -1.49 -15.15
CA TYR A 662 26.19 -2.83 -15.31
C TYR A 662 26.38 -3.30 -16.75
N ILE A 663 26.82 -4.55 -16.91
CA ILE A 663 26.94 -5.21 -18.23
C ILE A 663 25.61 -5.26 -19.00
N SER A 664 24.48 -5.10 -18.31
CA SER A 664 23.13 -5.04 -18.86
C SER A 664 22.69 -3.64 -19.32
N ASN A 665 23.46 -2.60 -19.02
CA ASN A 665 23.17 -1.22 -19.40
C ASN A 665 24.46 -0.47 -19.74
N LEU A 666 24.82 -0.50 -21.03
CA LEU A 666 26.01 0.10 -21.60
C LEU A 666 25.68 1.51 -22.14
N TYR A 667 25.04 2.35 -21.32
CA TYR A 667 24.49 3.64 -21.73
C TYR A 667 25.51 4.60 -22.36
N ALA A 668 26.79 4.51 -21.96
CA ALA A 668 27.86 5.33 -22.50
C ALA A 668 28.19 4.97 -23.96
N PHE A 669 27.76 3.79 -24.42
CA PHE A 669 28.04 3.26 -25.74
C PHE A 669 26.79 3.40 -26.64
N PRO A 670 26.85 4.25 -27.68
CA PRO A 670 25.78 4.36 -28.66
C PRO A 670 25.51 3.04 -29.39
N ASP A 671 24.37 2.94 -30.05
CA ASP A 671 24.05 1.79 -30.89
C ASP A 671 25.14 1.58 -31.95
N SER A 672 25.56 0.33 -32.14
CA SER A 672 26.53 -0.06 -33.16
C SER A 672 27.89 0.64 -33.07
N SER A 673 28.31 1.04 -31.86
CA SER A 673 29.59 1.73 -31.59
C SER A 673 30.75 0.80 -31.22
N VAL A 674 30.48 -0.43 -30.80
CA VAL A 674 31.49 -1.38 -30.26
C VAL A 674 31.91 -2.39 -31.32
N ASP A 675 33.21 -2.64 -31.47
CA ASP A 675 33.76 -3.62 -32.42
C ASP A 675 33.73 -5.05 -31.87
N THR A 676 34.06 -5.22 -30.58
CA THR A 676 34.22 -6.54 -29.96
C THR A 676 33.86 -6.51 -28.48
N ILE A 677 33.12 -7.50 -28.02
CA ILE A 677 32.89 -7.77 -26.59
C ILE A 677 33.54 -9.11 -26.24
N TYR A 678 34.33 -9.11 -25.18
CA TYR A 678 34.89 -10.29 -24.55
C TYR A 678 34.31 -10.43 -23.14
N SER A 679 33.86 -11.64 -22.80
CA SER A 679 33.31 -11.95 -21.48
C SER A 679 33.72 -13.37 -21.09
N SER A 680 34.37 -13.54 -19.94
CA SER A 680 34.73 -14.85 -19.42
C SER A 680 34.22 -15.03 -18.00
N HIS A 681 33.32 -15.99 -17.83
CA HIS A 681 32.71 -16.36 -16.55
C HIS A 681 32.00 -15.18 -15.87
N VAL A 682 31.20 -14.46 -16.68
CA VAL A 682 30.39 -13.32 -16.21
C VAL A 682 28.90 -13.54 -16.48
N LEU A 683 28.56 -14.18 -17.60
CA LEU A 683 27.18 -14.31 -18.07
C LEU A 683 26.32 -15.21 -17.16
N GLU A 684 26.94 -16.15 -16.45
CA GLU A 684 26.30 -17.03 -15.48
C GLU A 684 25.76 -16.29 -14.24
N HIS A 685 26.19 -15.06 -14.00
CA HIS A 685 25.68 -14.21 -12.91
C HIS A 685 24.34 -13.52 -13.26
N CYS A 686 23.93 -13.55 -14.54
CA CYS A 686 22.65 -13.03 -14.99
C CYS A 686 21.53 -14.03 -14.69
N SER A 687 20.42 -13.57 -14.12
CA SER A 687 19.27 -14.45 -13.88
C SER A 687 18.57 -14.87 -15.18
N HIS A 688 18.22 -16.16 -15.27
CA HIS A 688 17.33 -16.68 -16.30
C HIS A 688 15.88 -16.71 -15.75
N GLY A 689 14.93 -16.06 -16.43
CA GLY A 689 13.53 -16.01 -16.00
C GLY A 689 13.07 -14.64 -15.47
N PHE A 690 12.82 -14.52 -14.15
CA PHE A 690 12.27 -13.29 -13.53
C PHE A 690 13.23 -12.11 -13.75
N GLY A 691 12.76 -11.03 -14.39
CA GLY A 691 13.60 -9.87 -14.75
C GLY A 691 14.33 -9.97 -16.08
N GLN A 692 14.42 -11.17 -16.68
CA GLN A 692 15.08 -11.42 -17.98
C GLN A 692 16.48 -10.79 -18.10
N GLU A 693 17.26 -10.75 -17.01
CA GLU A 693 18.58 -10.09 -16.99
C GLU A 693 19.53 -10.67 -18.05
N LEU A 694 19.52 -11.99 -18.23
CA LEU A 694 20.35 -12.67 -19.23
C LEU A 694 20.00 -12.23 -20.65
N GLU A 695 18.71 -12.25 -21.02
CA GLU A 695 18.27 -11.80 -22.34
C GLU A 695 18.49 -10.31 -22.56
N HIS A 696 18.26 -9.48 -21.54
CA HIS A 696 18.49 -8.04 -21.61
C HIS A 696 19.97 -7.73 -21.80
N THR A 697 20.85 -8.38 -21.04
CA THR A 697 22.30 -8.24 -21.16
C THR A 697 22.78 -8.60 -22.56
N LEU A 698 22.34 -9.75 -23.10
CA LEU A 698 22.70 -10.16 -24.46
C LEU A 698 22.13 -9.21 -25.53
N SER A 699 20.92 -8.69 -25.33
CA SER A 699 20.31 -7.69 -26.23
C SER A 699 21.06 -6.36 -26.19
N GLU A 700 21.53 -5.95 -25.02
CA GLU A 700 22.33 -4.73 -24.83
C GLU A 700 23.71 -4.88 -25.49
N TRP A 701 24.35 -6.04 -25.33
CA TRP A 701 25.60 -6.35 -26.01
C TRP A 701 25.43 -6.35 -27.53
N HIS A 702 24.32 -6.91 -28.03
CA HIS A 702 23.97 -6.84 -29.45
C HIS A 702 23.72 -5.40 -29.90
N ARG A 703 23.00 -4.59 -29.12
CA ARG A 703 22.71 -3.17 -29.40
C ARG A 703 24.00 -2.39 -29.63
N VAL A 704 24.95 -2.48 -28.72
CA VAL A 704 26.19 -1.69 -28.83
C VAL A 704 27.14 -2.23 -29.89
N LEU A 705 27.16 -3.55 -30.14
CA LEU A 705 28.02 -4.12 -31.18
C LEU A 705 27.63 -3.61 -32.57
N ARG A 706 28.61 -3.17 -33.36
CA ARG A 706 28.38 -2.82 -34.77
C ARG A 706 27.87 -4.01 -35.57
N SER A 707 27.29 -3.75 -36.74
CA SER A 707 26.90 -4.84 -37.66
C SER A 707 28.12 -5.71 -38.01
N GLY A 708 28.03 -7.01 -37.74
CA GLY A 708 29.14 -7.95 -37.89
C GLY A 708 30.23 -7.87 -36.81
N GLY A 709 30.03 -7.07 -35.76
CA GLY A 709 30.87 -7.02 -34.56
C GLY A 709 30.87 -8.36 -33.82
N GLU A 710 31.90 -8.59 -33.02
CA GLU A 710 32.19 -9.92 -32.46
C GLU A 710 31.85 -10.01 -30.98
N LEU A 711 31.20 -11.10 -30.59
CA LEU A 711 31.05 -11.51 -29.19
C LEU A 711 31.89 -12.76 -28.96
N LEU A 712 32.83 -12.67 -28.01
CA LEU A 712 33.67 -13.77 -27.53
C LEU A 712 33.25 -14.08 -26.10
N VAL A 713 32.46 -15.14 -25.92
CA VAL A 713 31.88 -15.50 -24.62
C VAL A 713 32.41 -16.84 -24.14
N SER A 714 32.87 -16.87 -22.89
CA SER A 714 33.30 -18.04 -22.14
C SER A 714 32.40 -18.18 -20.91
N VAL A 715 31.76 -19.35 -20.74
CA VAL A 715 30.92 -19.66 -19.57
C VAL A 715 31.30 -21.03 -18.97
N PRO A 716 31.02 -21.28 -17.68
CA PRO A 716 31.19 -22.59 -17.08
C PRO A 716 30.44 -23.68 -17.85
N ASN A 717 31.14 -24.75 -18.21
CA ASN A 717 30.56 -25.91 -18.86
C ASN A 717 29.85 -26.78 -17.81
N LEU A 718 28.56 -26.53 -17.61
CA LEU A 718 27.78 -27.21 -16.58
C LEU A 718 27.80 -28.74 -16.76
N PHE A 719 27.79 -29.22 -18.01
CA PHE A 719 27.84 -30.66 -18.29
C PHE A 719 29.17 -31.28 -17.85
N ALA A 720 30.30 -30.66 -18.18
CA ALA A 720 31.62 -31.12 -17.77
C ALA A 720 31.79 -31.06 -16.24
N LEU A 721 31.39 -29.94 -15.64
CA LEU A 721 31.46 -29.73 -14.19
C LEU A 721 30.59 -30.71 -13.42
N ALA A 722 29.34 -30.94 -13.85
CA ALA A 722 28.46 -31.93 -13.24
C ALA A 722 29.04 -33.36 -13.34
N THR A 723 29.65 -33.70 -14.48
CA THR A 723 30.30 -35.01 -14.70
C THR A 723 31.49 -35.20 -13.74
N LEU A 724 32.31 -34.17 -13.55
CA LEU A 724 33.41 -34.21 -12.58
C LEU A 724 32.87 -34.25 -11.13
N PHE A 725 31.81 -33.51 -10.82
CA PHE A 725 31.22 -33.45 -9.48
C PHE A 725 30.66 -34.80 -9.02
N ILE A 726 30.01 -35.56 -9.91
CA ILE A 726 29.45 -36.88 -9.56
C ILE A 726 30.49 -38.01 -9.59
N ASN A 727 31.71 -37.76 -10.06
CA ASN A 727 32.75 -38.78 -10.10
C ASN A 727 33.32 -39.04 -8.69
N GLU A 728 32.93 -40.16 -8.09
CA GLU A 728 33.35 -40.54 -6.74
C GLU A 728 34.86 -40.79 -6.60
N SER A 729 35.61 -41.01 -7.69
CA SER A 729 37.06 -41.13 -7.64
C SER A 729 37.77 -39.79 -7.37
N ILE A 730 37.07 -38.65 -7.55
CA ILE A 730 37.61 -37.32 -7.28
C ILE A 730 37.50 -37.02 -5.77
N PRO A 731 38.61 -36.62 -5.11
CA PRO A 731 38.59 -36.27 -3.69
C PRO A 731 37.53 -35.23 -3.34
N HIS A 732 36.88 -35.40 -2.19
CA HIS A 732 35.78 -34.53 -1.74
C HIS A 732 36.13 -33.04 -1.78
N GLN A 733 37.36 -32.66 -1.39
CA GLN A 733 37.84 -31.28 -1.41
C GLN A 733 37.82 -30.66 -2.83
N HIS A 734 38.13 -31.43 -3.87
CA HIS A 734 38.09 -30.93 -5.24
C HIS A 734 36.66 -30.91 -5.77
N ARG A 735 35.79 -31.82 -5.31
CA ARG A 735 34.35 -31.76 -5.60
C ARG A 735 33.66 -30.55 -4.94
N LEU A 736 34.11 -30.13 -3.76
CA LEU A 736 33.67 -28.87 -3.14
C LEU A 736 34.08 -27.64 -3.97
N TRP A 737 35.30 -27.64 -4.52
CA TRP A 737 35.72 -26.58 -5.43
C TRP A 737 34.95 -26.60 -6.77
N ILE A 738 34.68 -27.79 -7.33
CA ILE A 738 33.84 -27.91 -8.54
C ILE A 738 32.42 -27.35 -8.27
N MET A 739 31.87 -27.61 -7.08
CA MET A 739 30.58 -27.04 -6.66
C MET A 739 30.62 -25.51 -6.63
N THR A 740 31.70 -24.88 -6.17
CA THR A 740 31.81 -23.41 -6.19
C THR A 740 31.86 -22.86 -7.62
N VAL A 741 32.45 -23.58 -8.58
CA VAL A 741 32.40 -23.17 -10.00
C VAL A 741 30.98 -23.31 -10.58
N ILE A 742 30.17 -24.23 -10.08
CA ILE A 742 28.78 -24.41 -10.55
C ILE A 742 27.85 -23.33 -9.98
N TYR A 743 28.02 -22.96 -8.71
CA TYR A 743 27.07 -22.09 -7.99
C TYR A 743 27.60 -20.68 -7.68
N GLY A 744 28.82 -20.36 -8.13
CA GLY A 744 29.54 -19.13 -7.77
C GLY A 744 30.32 -19.28 -6.46
N GLY A 745 31.30 -18.40 -6.24
CA GLY A 745 32.09 -18.38 -5.01
C GLY A 745 31.30 -17.84 -3.81
N GLN A 746 30.19 -17.14 -4.05
CA GLN A 746 29.29 -16.53 -3.06
C GLN A 746 30.01 -15.60 -2.08
N SER A 747 31.11 -14.99 -2.54
CA SER A 747 31.90 -14.06 -1.73
C SER A 747 31.23 -12.68 -1.59
N ASP A 748 30.34 -12.32 -2.52
CA ASP A 748 29.46 -11.15 -2.47
C ASP A 748 28.16 -11.41 -3.27
N GLN A 749 27.30 -10.40 -3.39
CA GLN A 749 26.00 -10.50 -4.08
C GLN A 749 26.10 -10.72 -5.61
N PHE A 750 27.26 -10.45 -6.21
CA PHE A 750 27.50 -10.60 -7.64
C PHE A 750 28.16 -11.95 -7.96
N ASP A 751 28.88 -12.56 -7.02
CA ASP A 751 29.56 -13.86 -7.14
C ASP A 751 28.61 -15.10 -6.98
N PHE A 752 27.37 -14.98 -7.45
CA PHE A 752 26.41 -16.09 -7.51
C PHE A 752 26.17 -16.50 -8.95
N HIS A 753 26.32 -17.78 -9.29
CA HIS A 753 25.96 -18.30 -10.60
C HIS A 753 24.47 -18.64 -10.60
N LYS A 754 23.68 -17.82 -11.30
CA LYS A 754 22.22 -17.92 -11.36
C LYS A 754 21.73 -18.78 -12.51
N VAL A 755 22.57 -19.03 -13.51
CA VAL A 755 22.28 -19.88 -14.68
C VAL A 755 23.49 -20.75 -15.00
N GLY A 756 23.26 -21.99 -15.45
CA GLY A 756 24.32 -22.87 -15.93
C GLY A 756 24.12 -23.23 -17.39
N PHE A 757 25.21 -23.34 -18.14
CA PHE A 757 25.17 -23.53 -19.58
C PHE A 757 25.73 -24.88 -20.02
N ASP A 758 25.04 -25.51 -20.96
CA ASP A 758 25.70 -26.32 -21.98
C ASP A 758 25.75 -25.55 -23.30
N GLU A 759 26.40 -26.12 -24.32
CA GLU A 759 26.57 -25.44 -25.60
C GLU A 759 25.22 -25.16 -26.28
N ALA A 760 24.26 -26.09 -26.20
CA ALA A 760 22.97 -25.93 -26.85
C ALA A 760 22.14 -24.80 -26.22
N ILE A 761 22.14 -24.71 -24.88
CA ILE A 761 21.45 -23.65 -24.13
C ILE A 761 22.09 -22.29 -24.44
N LEU A 762 23.42 -22.19 -24.40
CA LEU A 762 24.13 -20.95 -24.70
C LEU A 762 23.80 -20.46 -26.12
N LEU A 763 23.88 -21.34 -27.12
CA LEU A 763 23.57 -20.99 -28.51
C LEU A 763 22.11 -20.57 -28.71
N ALA A 764 21.16 -21.14 -27.97
CA ALA A 764 19.75 -20.75 -28.03
C ALA A 764 19.54 -19.30 -27.54
N TYR A 765 20.18 -18.92 -26.43
CA TYR A 765 20.12 -17.54 -25.91
C TYR A 765 20.79 -16.54 -26.84
N LEU A 766 21.99 -16.88 -27.36
CA LEU A 766 22.69 -16.03 -28.32
C LEU A 766 21.88 -15.82 -29.60
N THR A 767 21.28 -16.89 -30.13
CA THR A 767 20.43 -16.81 -31.34
C THR A 767 19.21 -15.91 -31.09
N LYS A 768 18.54 -16.06 -29.93
CA LYS A 768 17.38 -15.25 -29.55
C LYS A 768 17.72 -13.75 -29.44
N ALA A 769 18.93 -13.42 -28.99
CA ALA A 769 19.44 -12.06 -28.88
C ALA A 769 19.95 -11.46 -30.21
N GLY A 770 19.85 -12.19 -31.33
CA GLY A 770 20.24 -11.69 -32.66
C GLY A 770 21.70 -11.94 -33.04
N PHE A 771 22.40 -12.83 -32.33
CA PHE A 771 23.73 -13.28 -32.75
C PHE A 771 23.66 -14.44 -33.76
N CYS A 772 24.65 -14.54 -34.63
CA CYS A 772 24.81 -15.64 -35.58
C CYS A 772 26.30 -16.02 -35.78
N ASP A 773 26.60 -16.92 -36.73
CA ASP A 773 27.97 -17.39 -37.05
C ASP A 773 28.77 -17.92 -35.85
N PHE A 774 28.22 -18.93 -35.18
CA PHE A 774 28.81 -19.53 -33.99
C PHE A 774 30.02 -20.43 -34.31
N THR A 775 31.15 -20.18 -33.65
CA THR A 775 32.36 -21.03 -33.74
C THR A 775 32.87 -21.35 -32.34
N ARG A 776 33.08 -22.64 -32.05
CA ARG A 776 33.65 -23.11 -30.77
C ARG A 776 35.18 -23.09 -30.81
N TYR A 777 35.78 -22.67 -29.70
CA TYR A 777 37.23 -22.64 -29.49
C TYR A 777 37.62 -23.45 -28.25
N GLU A 778 38.87 -23.92 -28.20
CA GLU A 778 39.46 -24.47 -26.97
C GLU A 778 39.91 -23.36 -26.03
N ASP A 779 40.51 -22.30 -26.59
CA ASP A 779 40.95 -21.07 -25.92
C ASP A 779 40.88 -19.92 -26.95
N PHE A 780 40.53 -18.72 -26.49
CA PHE A 780 40.56 -17.51 -27.32
C PHE A 780 41.98 -16.94 -27.48
N GLY A 781 42.91 -17.27 -26.58
CA GLY A 781 44.30 -16.79 -26.59
C GLY A 781 44.44 -15.31 -26.24
N LEU A 782 43.44 -14.71 -25.57
CA LEU A 782 43.38 -13.28 -25.26
C LEU A 782 43.87 -12.94 -23.85
N PHE A 783 43.34 -13.62 -22.82
CA PHE A 783 43.60 -13.33 -21.42
C PHE A 783 43.85 -14.61 -20.62
N ASP A 784 44.69 -14.53 -19.58
CA ASP A 784 44.97 -15.63 -18.66
C ASP A 784 43.88 -15.74 -17.59
N ASP A 785 42.72 -16.29 -17.99
CA ASP A 785 41.51 -16.36 -17.19
C ASP A 785 40.82 -17.74 -17.25
N SER A 786 39.58 -17.83 -16.77
CA SER A 786 38.84 -19.08 -16.70
C SER A 786 38.53 -19.72 -18.07
N SER A 787 38.64 -19.00 -19.19
CA SER A 787 38.38 -19.54 -20.53
C SER A 787 39.31 -20.71 -20.91
N ARG A 788 40.53 -20.75 -20.39
CA ARG A 788 41.54 -21.81 -20.66
C ARG A 788 41.62 -22.89 -19.58
N MET A 789 40.73 -22.88 -18.58
CA MET A 789 40.85 -23.75 -17.41
C MET A 789 40.59 -25.23 -17.74
N ILE A 790 41.55 -26.09 -17.37
CA ILE A 790 41.48 -27.54 -17.53
C ILE A 790 41.61 -28.20 -16.15
N VAL A 791 40.65 -29.06 -15.82
CA VAL A 791 40.59 -29.76 -14.53
C VAL A 791 40.44 -31.26 -14.80
N TYR A 792 41.36 -32.08 -14.29
CA TYR A 792 41.41 -33.53 -14.57
C TYR A 792 41.39 -33.88 -16.07
N ASP A 793 42.21 -33.17 -16.87
CA ASP A 793 42.28 -33.31 -18.34
C ASP A 793 40.96 -32.99 -19.08
N VAL A 794 40.01 -32.34 -18.39
CA VAL A 794 38.72 -31.90 -18.96
C VAL A 794 38.67 -30.37 -18.98
N PRO A 795 38.48 -29.73 -20.16
CA PRO A 795 38.17 -28.31 -20.24
C PRO A 795 36.83 -28.01 -19.58
N ILE A 796 36.81 -27.05 -18.65
CA ILE A 796 35.61 -26.72 -17.87
C ILE A 796 34.85 -25.49 -18.37
N SER A 797 35.25 -24.93 -19.51
CA SER A 797 34.64 -23.74 -20.11
C SER A 797 34.07 -24.04 -21.50
N ILE A 798 33.02 -23.31 -21.88
CA ILE A 798 32.46 -23.30 -23.23
C ILE A 798 32.82 -21.96 -23.86
N ASN A 799 33.74 -21.99 -24.82
CA ASN A 799 34.23 -20.79 -25.50
C ASN A 799 33.58 -20.68 -26.89
N ILE A 800 32.69 -19.70 -27.06
CA ILE A 800 31.98 -19.44 -28.31
C ILE A 800 32.32 -18.04 -28.83
N ARG A 801 32.69 -17.98 -30.11
CA ARG A 801 32.65 -16.74 -30.90
C ARG A 801 31.33 -16.66 -31.65
N ALA A 802 30.68 -15.50 -31.61
CA ALA A 802 29.47 -15.17 -32.35
C ALA A 802 29.60 -13.78 -33.00
N ARG A 803 28.74 -13.48 -33.97
CA ARG A 803 28.65 -12.16 -34.64
C ARG A 803 27.30 -11.51 -34.38
N ALA A 804 27.27 -10.18 -34.22
CA ALA A 804 26.05 -9.40 -34.12
C ALA A 804 25.41 -9.23 -35.50
N CYS A 805 24.26 -9.87 -35.72
CA CYS A 805 23.61 -9.92 -37.03
C CYS A 805 22.43 -8.93 -37.00
N LYS A 806 22.62 -7.77 -37.63
CA LYS A 806 21.65 -6.67 -37.67
C LYS A 806 21.04 -6.56 -39.07
N GLU A 807 19.74 -6.31 -39.14
CA GLU A 807 19.08 -5.96 -40.41
C GLU A 807 19.68 -4.64 -40.94
N GLN A 808 20.02 -4.61 -42.23
CA GLN A 808 20.68 -3.47 -42.89
C GLN A 808 19.77 -2.28 -43.13
#